data_AF-A0A1Z4F670-F1
#
_entry.id   AF-A0A1Z4F670-F1
#
_cell.length_a   1.000
_cell.length_b   1.000
_cell.length_c   1.000
_cell.angle_alpha   90.00
_cell.angle_beta   90.00
_cell.angle_gamma   90.00
#
_symmetry.space_group_name_H-M   'P 1'
#
loop_
_entity.id
_entity.type
_entity.pdbx_description
1 polymer ?
#
loop_
_entity_poly.entity_id
_entity_poly.type
_entity_poly.pdbx_seq_one_letter_code
_entity_poly.pdbx_strand_id
1 'polypeptide(L)'
;MQKIIGIILTLTLLLLSLLVIVTPMSSDKQYLFGLSVIVAVFILGRFKSKKSVLAMLVFSLLMSTRYIWWRATTTLHFDSTLEMVLGGLLFAAEIYSWTILVLGYVQMAWPLERPIAPMPKDHNTWPTVDIYVPSYNESLDVVRDTVLAAQCIEYPQDKMKVYILDDGKRDEFRDFAAEAGVGYLTRPDNSHAKAGNLNHAMTLTEGELICVFDCDHVATRVFLQATVGEFFRDDKLALIQTPHHFYSPDPFERNLTAAKKVPHEGALFYGPVQQGNDNWNATFFCGSCAVIRRSALEEVGGFAVETVTEDAHTALKLQRRGWNTAFLDIPLAAGLATERLALHVNQRIRWARGMTQIFRIDNPLLGRGLRLTQRLCYLNAMLHFQYGLPRVVFLTSPLVFMLFNLNIISSSATLIFSYVLPHLVLSTLVNSRITGRYRYAFWGEIYETVMAFHLILPTLLSLISPRLGKFNVTDKGDLTDRDYFDAYTVRPLIITVLLMVGSMMWVGVRYYMNGYAGIDPRVILFNIAWGCFSTIILLASIAVAKESKQIRKTIRIYASLPTKVLFSDGSHMLTRTVDISMGGARVALQKGEDLRYKVPVQIELGLGNEIAHVPLRAAGVGNNDIRVEFDNLPLNERRKLVRVVLSRADAWYKPPHAPDRPLASFAGILQCVWELFFGRKKSSATVKCNMATVVKKQEEVKHAL
;
A
#
# COMPACT_ATOMS: atom_id res chain seq x y z
N MET A 1 -43.27 3.19 -13.50
CA MET A 1 -43.76 2.75 -12.18
C MET A 1 -42.61 2.37 -11.22
N GLN A 2 -41.76 1.37 -11.53
CA GLN A 2 -40.66 0.95 -10.63
C GLN A 2 -39.65 2.05 -10.26
N LYS A 3 -39.23 2.90 -11.21
CA LYS A 3 -38.35 4.05 -10.92
C LYS A 3 -38.99 5.05 -9.95
N ILE A 4 -40.29 5.33 -10.11
CA ILE A 4 -41.04 6.27 -9.26
C ILE A 4 -41.19 5.70 -7.85
N ILE A 5 -41.57 4.42 -7.74
CA ILE A 5 -41.64 3.71 -6.44
C ILE A 5 -40.27 3.74 -5.74
N GLY A 6 -39.19 3.50 -6.49
CA GLY A 6 -37.82 3.59 -5.96
C GLY A 6 -37.50 4.98 -5.42
N ILE A 7 -37.79 6.04 -6.16
CA ILE A 7 -37.57 7.43 -5.72
C ILE A 7 -38.37 7.74 -4.45
N ILE A 8 -39.67 7.39 -4.43
CA ILE A 8 -40.52 7.61 -3.26
C ILE A 8 -39.95 6.87 -2.04
N LEU A 9 -39.57 5.60 -2.20
CA LEU A 9 -38.98 4.81 -1.11
C LEU A 9 -37.68 5.44 -0.60
N THR A 10 -36.80 5.90 -1.50
CA THR A 10 -35.56 6.58 -1.13
C THR A 10 -35.84 7.88 -0.36
N LEU A 11 -36.77 8.71 -0.82
CA LEU A 11 -37.14 9.95 -0.14
C LEU A 11 -37.73 9.67 1.26
N THR A 12 -38.61 8.67 1.38
CA THR A 12 -39.16 8.25 2.68
C THR A 12 -38.07 7.76 3.61
N LEU A 13 -37.13 6.94 3.13
CA LEU A 13 -36.00 6.46 3.94
C LEU A 13 -35.08 7.61 4.38
N LEU A 14 -34.86 8.62 3.51
CA LEU A 14 -34.08 9.81 3.86
C LEU A 14 -34.79 10.64 4.95
N LEU A 15 -36.10 10.82 4.86
CA LEU A 15 -36.89 11.52 5.88
C LEU A 15 -36.86 10.77 7.23
N LEU A 16 -37.03 9.45 7.22
CA LEU A 16 -36.91 8.62 8.43
C LEU A 16 -35.49 8.68 9.02
N SER A 17 -34.46 8.66 8.17
CA SER A 17 -33.07 8.81 8.60
C SER A 17 -32.82 10.17 9.25
N LEU A 18 -33.36 11.24 8.66
CA LEU A 18 -33.27 12.59 9.22
C LEU A 18 -33.95 12.67 10.60
N LEU A 19 -35.14 12.09 10.75
CA LEU A 19 -35.83 12.02 12.04
C LEU A 19 -34.96 11.31 13.09
N VAL A 20 -34.36 10.17 12.74
CA VAL A 20 -33.44 9.43 13.62
C VAL A 20 -32.18 10.24 13.94
N ILE A 21 -31.65 11.03 13.01
CA ILE A 21 -30.45 11.85 13.24
C ILE A 21 -30.75 13.00 14.21
N VAL A 22 -31.85 13.72 14.00
CA VAL A 22 -32.14 14.98 14.70
C VAL A 22 -32.77 14.79 16.07
N THR A 23 -33.46 13.65 16.32
CA THR A 23 -34.19 13.43 17.57
C THR A 23 -33.27 13.42 18.80
N PRO A 24 -33.39 14.38 19.74
CA PRO A 24 -32.58 14.38 20.95
C PRO A 24 -32.99 13.21 21.87
N MET A 25 -32.01 12.57 22.50
CA MET A 25 -32.24 11.47 23.45
C MET A 25 -31.39 11.65 24.71
N SER A 26 -31.94 11.27 25.85
CA SER A 26 -31.17 11.06 27.07
C SER A 26 -30.16 9.93 26.87
N SER A 27 -29.12 9.88 27.72
CA SER A 27 -28.07 8.85 27.65
C SER A 27 -28.65 7.43 27.60
N ASP A 28 -29.62 7.12 28.45
CA ASP A 28 -30.14 5.76 28.61
C ASP A 28 -30.91 5.30 27.37
N LYS A 29 -31.73 6.18 26.81
CA LYS A 29 -32.47 5.93 25.56
C LYS A 29 -31.51 5.77 24.39
N GLN A 30 -30.48 6.62 24.33
CA GLN A 30 -29.46 6.56 23.29
C GLN A 30 -28.61 5.28 23.38
N TYR A 31 -28.26 4.82 24.58
CA TYR A 31 -27.58 3.53 24.77
C TYR A 31 -28.44 2.38 24.28
N LEU A 32 -29.69 2.31 24.70
CA LEU A 32 -30.60 1.25 24.30
C LEU A 32 -30.76 1.21 22.78
N PHE A 33 -30.97 2.37 22.15
CA PHE A 33 -31.06 2.50 20.70
C PHE A 33 -29.76 2.08 20.00
N GLY A 34 -28.62 2.64 20.42
CA GLY A 34 -27.31 2.36 19.84
C GLY A 34 -26.91 0.88 19.94
N LEU A 35 -27.11 0.26 21.11
CA LEU A 35 -26.86 -1.17 21.32
C LEU A 35 -27.78 -2.04 20.46
N SER A 36 -29.05 -1.68 20.33
CA SER A 36 -30.00 -2.39 19.47
C SER A 36 -29.56 -2.35 18.01
N VAL A 37 -29.08 -1.20 17.52
CA VAL A 37 -28.53 -1.07 16.16
C VAL A 37 -27.25 -1.88 16.00
N ILE A 38 -26.34 -1.88 16.99
CA ILE A 38 -25.14 -2.73 16.97
C ILE A 38 -25.51 -4.20 16.83
N VAL A 39 -26.46 -4.69 17.63
CA VAL A 39 -26.93 -6.09 17.56
C VAL A 39 -27.55 -6.39 16.20
N ALA A 40 -28.38 -5.50 15.68
CA ALA A 40 -28.99 -5.66 14.35
C ALA A 40 -27.93 -5.73 13.24
N VAL A 41 -26.94 -4.84 13.25
CA VAL A 41 -25.83 -4.85 12.27
C VAL A 41 -24.95 -6.07 12.42
N PHE A 42 -24.72 -6.56 13.64
CA PHE A 42 -23.98 -7.79 13.88
C PHE A 42 -24.70 -9.01 13.29
N ILE A 43 -26.03 -9.08 13.45
CA ILE A 43 -26.87 -10.12 12.83
C ILE A 43 -26.83 -9.99 11.30
N LEU A 44 -26.99 -8.78 10.76
CA LEU A 44 -26.89 -8.52 9.31
C LEU A 44 -25.53 -8.94 8.74
N GLY A 45 -24.45 -8.72 9.50
CA GLY A 45 -23.09 -9.09 9.14
C GLY A 45 -22.87 -10.60 8.98
N ARG A 46 -23.76 -11.45 9.51
CA ARG A 46 -23.71 -12.90 9.29
C ARG A 46 -24.07 -13.32 7.87
N PHE A 47 -24.80 -12.48 7.15
CA PHE A 47 -25.20 -12.76 5.77
C PHE A 47 -24.09 -12.35 4.79
N LYS A 48 -23.85 -13.21 3.78
CA LYS A 48 -22.81 -12.98 2.75
C LYS A 48 -23.29 -12.11 1.57
N SER A 49 -24.52 -11.59 1.61
CA SER A 49 -25.13 -10.84 0.51
C SER A 49 -24.58 -9.42 0.39
N LYS A 50 -24.37 -8.94 -0.84
CA LYS A 50 -24.01 -7.53 -1.12
C LYS A 50 -25.07 -6.55 -0.58
N LYS A 51 -26.35 -6.93 -0.59
CA LYS A 51 -27.45 -6.12 -0.01
C LYS A 51 -27.31 -5.96 1.50
N SER A 52 -26.86 -7.00 2.20
CA SER A 52 -26.61 -6.94 3.64
C SER A 52 -25.47 -5.98 3.96
N VAL A 53 -24.39 -6.01 3.17
CA VAL A 53 -23.27 -5.05 3.31
C VAL A 53 -23.77 -3.61 3.11
N LEU A 54 -24.58 -3.36 2.08
CA LEU A 54 -25.15 -2.03 1.85
C LEU A 54 -26.03 -1.55 3.02
N ALA A 55 -26.87 -2.43 3.58
CA ALA A 55 -27.65 -2.11 4.77
C ALA A 55 -26.76 -1.77 5.97
N MET A 56 -25.68 -2.52 6.19
CA MET A 56 -24.71 -2.21 7.25
C MET A 56 -24.03 -0.85 7.05
N LEU A 57 -23.65 -0.51 5.81
CA LEU A 57 -23.10 0.82 5.47
C LEU A 57 -24.09 1.94 5.81
N VAL A 58 -25.38 1.75 5.49
CA VAL A 58 -26.44 2.72 5.82
C VAL A 58 -26.59 2.89 7.33
N PHE A 59 -26.65 1.82 8.12
CA PHE A 59 -26.74 1.91 9.58
C PHE A 59 -25.50 2.57 10.20
N SER A 60 -24.31 2.23 9.73
CA SER A 60 -23.07 2.87 10.17
C SER A 60 -23.06 4.36 9.85
N LEU A 61 -23.45 4.74 8.63
CA LEU A 61 -23.55 6.14 8.22
C LEU A 61 -24.60 6.90 9.04
N LEU A 62 -25.75 6.28 9.33
CA LEU A 62 -26.82 6.86 10.13
C LEU A 62 -26.32 7.18 11.55
N MET A 63 -25.67 6.23 12.23
CA MET A 63 -25.15 6.46 13.58
C MET A 63 -23.99 7.46 13.60
N SER A 64 -23.12 7.42 12.59
CA SER A 64 -22.03 8.38 12.44
C SER A 64 -22.54 9.80 12.22
N THR A 65 -23.57 9.96 11.39
CA THR A 65 -24.18 11.27 11.12
C THR A 65 -24.97 11.78 12.33
N ARG A 66 -25.66 10.89 13.05
CA ARG A 66 -26.29 11.21 14.35
C ARG A 66 -25.26 11.70 15.37
N TYR A 67 -24.10 11.05 15.46
CA TYR A 67 -23.00 11.48 16.33
C TYR A 67 -22.51 12.89 15.99
N ILE A 68 -22.21 13.15 14.72
CA ILE A 68 -21.75 14.48 14.26
C ILE A 68 -22.82 15.55 14.45
N TRP A 69 -24.08 15.24 14.17
CA TRP A 69 -25.20 16.15 14.44
C TRP A 69 -25.32 16.50 15.93
N TRP A 70 -25.24 15.50 16.80
CA TRP A 70 -25.25 15.70 18.25
C TRP A 70 -24.06 16.55 18.72
N ARG A 71 -22.85 16.27 18.22
CA ARG A 71 -21.65 17.10 18.49
C ARG A 71 -21.91 18.56 18.11
N ALA A 72 -22.40 18.81 16.90
CA ALA A 72 -22.64 20.15 16.36
C ALA A 72 -23.66 20.96 17.15
N THR A 73 -24.72 20.31 17.64
CA THR A 73 -25.89 21.00 18.22
C THR A 73 -25.87 21.12 19.74
N THR A 74 -25.17 20.22 20.44
CA THR A 74 -25.25 20.15 21.91
C THR A 74 -23.92 20.40 22.61
N THR A 75 -22.78 20.14 21.96
CA THR A 75 -21.48 20.06 22.66
C THR A 75 -20.54 21.23 22.42
N LEU A 76 -20.88 22.17 21.53
CA LEU A 76 -20.05 23.32 21.15
C LEU A 76 -20.37 24.58 21.98
N HIS A 77 -20.46 24.41 23.30
CA HIS A 77 -20.70 25.49 24.26
C HIS A 77 -19.50 25.61 25.19
N PHE A 78 -18.73 26.70 25.10
CA PHE A 78 -17.42 26.81 25.76
C PHE A 78 -17.37 28.02 26.70
N ASP A 79 -16.62 27.89 27.79
CA ASP A 79 -16.50 28.93 28.81
C ASP A 79 -15.36 29.91 28.49
N SER A 80 -14.43 29.52 27.60
CA SER A 80 -13.30 30.36 27.19
C SER A 80 -13.04 30.34 25.67
N THR A 81 -12.40 31.40 25.17
CA THR A 81 -11.95 31.49 23.76
C THR A 81 -11.00 30.36 23.40
N LEU A 82 -10.13 29.95 24.33
CA LEU A 82 -9.17 28.87 24.09
C LEU A 82 -9.90 27.51 23.94
N GLU A 83 -10.87 27.21 24.81
CA GLU A 83 -11.73 26.04 24.66
C GLU A 83 -12.52 26.05 23.37
N MET A 84 -13.05 27.21 22.96
CA MET A 84 -13.75 27.36 21.69
C MET A 84 -12.85 27.03 20.50
N VAL A 85 -11.60 27.51 20.49
CA VAL A 85 -10.65 27.22 19.41
C VAL A 85 -10.26 25.75 19.40
N LEU A 86 -9.89 25.18 20.55
CA LEU A 86 -9.43 23.79 20.64
C LEU A 86 -10.58 22.78 20.41
N GLY A 87 -11.77 23.07 20.96
CA GLY A 87 -12.98 22.28 20.74
C GLY A 87 -13.49 22.39 19.30
N GLY A 88 -13.41 23.57 18.70
CA GLY A 88 -13.69 23.77 17.27
C GLY A 88 -12.70 23.00 16.38
N LEU A 89 -11.42 22.98 16.72
CA LEU A 89 -10.40 22.19 16.00
C LEU A 89 -10.66 20.68 16.10
N LEU A 90 -11.01 20.19 17.29
CA LEU A 90 -11.42 18.79 17.48
C LEU A 90 -12.65 18.46 16.63
N PHE A 91 -13.68 19.31 16.66
CA PHE A 91 -14.89 19.09 15.87
C PHE A 91 -14.62 19.14 14.35
N ALA A 92 -13.74 20.02 13.88
CA ALA A 92 -13.31 20.05 12.48
C ALA A 92 -12.59 18.75 12.07
N ALA A 93 -11.74 18.19 12.95
CA ALA A 93 -11.12 16.89 12.73
C ALA A 93 -12.16 15.76 12.65
N GLU A 94 -13.22 15.81 13.46
CA GLU A 94 -14.34 14.85 13.41
C GLU A 94 -15.17 14.98 12.13
N ILE A 95 -15.45 16.20 11.66
CA ILE A 95 -16.12 16.44 10.37
C ILE A 95 -15.29 15.87 9.23
N TYR A 96 -13.97 16.05 9.26
CA TYR A 96 -13.06 15.47 8.29
C TYR A 96 -13.18 13.94 8.28
N SER A 97 -13.07 13.29 9.44
CA SER A 97 -13.19 11.83 9.55
C SER A 97 -14.56 11.32 9.07
N TRP A 98 -15.64 12.02 9.40
CA TRP A 98 -16.97 11.71 8.90
C TRP A 98 -17.06 11.84 7.38
N THR A 99 -16.47 12.90 6.80
CA THR A 99 -16.43 13.11 5.35
C THR A 99 -15.68 11.98 4.65
N ILE A 100 -14.50 11.58 5.15
CA ILE A 100 -13.74 10.45 4.63
C ILE A 100 -14.53 9.13 4.76
N LEU A 101 -15.24 8.92 5.86
CA LEU A 101 -16.10 7.76 6.05
C LEU A 101 -17.23 7.72 5.01
N VAL A 102 -17.93 8.84 4.78
CA VAL A 102 -18.99 8.93 3.77
C VAL A 102 -18.43 8.64 2.38
N LEU A 103 -17.35 9.32 1.99
CA LEU A 103 -16.74 9.18 0.68
C LEU A 103 -16.20 7.76 0.46
N GLY A 104 -15.53 7.18 1.46
CA GLY A 104 -15.05 5.80 1.42
C GLY A 104 -16.19 4.78 1.28
N TYR A 105 -17.31 4.99 1.97
CA TYR A 105 -18.49 4.14 1.83
C TYR A 105 -19.13 4.25 0.45
N VAL A 106 -19.27 5.45 -0.11
CA VAL A 106 -19.77 5.64 -1.48
C VAL A 106 -18.85 4.97 -2.50
N GLN A 107 -17.54 5.16 -2.34
CA GLN A 107 -16.52 4.60 -3.21
C GLN A 107 -16.54 3.06 -3.18
N MET A 108 -16.61 2.45 -1.99
CA MET A 108 -16.50 1.00 -1.79
C MET A 108 -17.85 0.28 -1.62
N ALA A 109 -18.98 0.95 -1.86
CA ALA A 109 -20.31 0.36 -1.70
C ALA A 109 -20.52 -0.87 -2.59
N TRP A 110 -19.90 -0.87 -3.78
CA TRP A 110 -20.08 -1.92 -4.77
C TRP A 110 -18.82 -2.11 -5.64
N PRO A 111 -17.75 -2.71 -5.10
CA PRO A 111 -16.52 -2.93 -5.87
C PRO A 111 -16.79 -3.78 -7.13
N LEU A 112 -16.19 -3.38 -8.24
CA LEU A 112 -16.26 -4.11 -9.51
C LEU A 112 -15.12 -5.12 -9.58
N GLU A 113 -15.48 -6.39 -9.75
CA GLU A 113 -14.55 -7.51 -9.92
C GLU A 113 -14.50 -7.85 -11.41
N ARG A 114 -13.48 -7.36 -12.13
CA ARG A 114 -13.31 -7.67 -13.55
C ARG A 114 -12.64 -9.03 -13.75
N PRO A 115 -13.18 -9.91 -14.60
CA PRO A 115 -12.43 -11.04 -15.11
C PRO A 115 -11.40 -10.57 -16.15
N ILE A 116 -10.43 -11.42 -16.47
CA ILE A 116 -9.54 -11.19 -17.62
C ILE A 116 -10.40 -11.21 -18.90
N ALA A 117 -10.32 -10.14 -19.69
CA ALA A 117 -10.97 -10.09 -20.99
C ALA A 117 -10.29 -11.05 -21.99
N PRO A 118 -11.05 -11.81 -22.79
CA PRO A 118 -10.47 -12.71 -23.78
C PRO A 118 -9.78 -11.93 -24.90
N MET A 119 -8.62 -12.41 -25.32
CA MET A 119 -7.93 -11.90 -26.52
C MET A 119 -8.52 -12.52 -27.79
N PRO A 120 -8.55 -11.80 -28.93
CA PRO A 120 -8.87 -12.37 -30.23
C PRO A 120 -7.92 -13.53 -30.56
N LYS A 121 -8.45 -14.58 -31.21
CA LYS A 121 -7.64 -15.75 -31.63
C LYS A 121 -6.59 -15.40 -32.69
N ASP A 122 -6.90 -14.44 -33.56
CA ASP A 122 -5.98 -13.98 -34.59
C ASP A 122 -5.01 -12.95 -34.01
N HIS A 123 -3.75 -13.36 -33.81
CA HIS A 123 -2.69 -12.51 -33.28
C HIS A 123 -2.36 -11.32 -34.21
N ASN A 124 -2.73 -11.37 -35.50
CA ASN A 124 -2.52 -10.25 -36.42
C ASN A 124 -3.40 -9.04 -36.08
N THR A 125 -4.49 -9.24 -35.35
CA THR A 125 -5.36 -8.15 -34.86
C THR A 125 -4.86 -7.48 -33.58
N TRP A 126 -3.86 -8.07 -32.92
CA TRP A 126 -3.35 -7.53 -31.65
C TRP A 126 -2.63 -6.20 -31.87
N PRO A 127 -2.84 -5.18 -31.02
CA PRO A 127 -2.18 -3.88 -31.18
C PRO A 127 -0.68 -3.99 -30.91
N THR A 128 0.08 -3.08 -31.49
CA THR A 128 1.50 -2.89 -31.14
C THR A 128 1.64 -2.28 -29.74
N VAL A 129 2.68 -2.68 -28.99
CA VAL A 129 2.92 -2.26 -27.62
C VAL A 129 4.37 -1.83 -27.42
N ASP A 130 4.57 -0.59 -26.96
CA ASP A 130 5.85 -0.13 -26.45
C ASP A 130 5.89 -0.28 -24.93
N ILE A 131 6.87 -1.01 -24.40
CA ILE A 131 7.09 -1.17 -22.97
C ILE A 131 8.18 -0.20 -22.53
N TYR A 132 7.83 0.73 -21.64
CA TYR A 132 8.73 1.71 -21.08
C TYR A 132 9.17 1.33 -19.67
N VAL A 133 10.49 1.34 -19.48
CA VAL A 133 11.16 1.14 -18.18
C VAL A 133 11.99 2.38 -17.84
N PRO A 134 11.39 3.43 -17.23
CA PRO A 134 12.14 4.62 -16.84
C PRO A 134 13.05 4.36 -15.64
N SER A 135 14.26 4.92 -15.68
CA SER A 135 15.23 4.89 -14.60
C SER A 135 16.00 6.20 -14.50
N TYR A 136 16.49 6.51 -13.29
CA TYR A 136 17.28 7.71 -13.00
C TYR A 136 18.58 7.39 -12.26
N ASN A 137 18.48 6.85 -11.03
CA ASN A 137 19.62 6.55 -10.16
C ASN A 137 19.70 5.09 -9.74
N GLU A 138 18.79 4.23 -10.21
CA GLU A 138 18.77 2.82 -9.84
C GLU A 138 19.94 2.05 -10.44
N SER A 139 20.49 1.09 -9.69
CA SER A 139 21.59 0.27 -10.21
C SER A 139 21.14 -0.60 -11.38
N LEU A 140 22.08 -0.89 -12.29
CA LEU A 140 21.84 -1.78 -13.42
C LEU A 140 21.36 -3.16 -12.97
N ASP A 141 21.79 -3.66 -11.81
CA ASP A 141 21.36 -4.96 -11.28
C ASP A 141 19.85 -5.03 -11.04
N VAL A 142 19.22 -3.94 -10.58
CA VAL A 142 17.76 -3.89 -10.38
C VAL A 142 17.05 -3.76 -11.72
N VAL A 143 17.52 -2.86 -12.59
CA VAL A 143 16.86 -2.59 -13.88
C VAL A 143 16.99 -3.78 -14.83
N ARG A 144 18.11 -4.51 -14.78
CA ARG A 144 18.38 -5.70 -15.60
C ARG A 144 17.27 -6.73 -15.45
N ASP A 145 16.89 -7.09 -14.23
CA ASP A 145 15.88 -8.12 -14.01
C ASP A 145 14.48 -7.66 -14.49
N THR A 146 14.16 -6.38 -14.35
CA THR A 146 12.91 -5.78 -14.87
C THR A 146 12.84 -5.81 -16.40
N VAL A 147 13.92 -5.42 -17.08
CA VAL A 147 14.00 -5.44 -18.54
C VAL A 147 13.93 -6.87 -19.08
N LEU A 148 14.66 -7.80 -18.47
CA LEU A 148 14.60 -9.22 -18.84
C LEU A 148 13.21 -9.83 -18.58
N ALA A 149 12.52 -9.41 -17.51
CA ALA A 149 11.15 -9.83 -17.25
C ALA A 149 10.17 -9.30 -18.30
N ALA A 150 10.33 -8.04 -18.73
CA ALA A 150 9.54 -7.45 -19.81
C ALA A 150 9.75 -8.20 -21.15
N GLN A 151 10.98 -8.60 -21.47
CA GLN A 151 11.25 -9.45 -22.65
C GLN A 151 10.60 -10.83 -22.57
N CYS A 152 10.32 -11.33 -21.36
CA CYS A 152 9.67 -12.63 -21.15
C CYS A 152 8.15 -12.59 -21.30
N ILE A 153 7.55 -11.42 -21.56
CA ILE A 153 6.11 -11.29 -21.79
C ILE A 153 5.71 -12.05 -23.07
N GLU A 154 4.67 -12.87 -22.95
CA GLU A 154 4.15 -13.71 -24.02
C GLU A 154 3.22 -12.88 -24.93
N TYR A 155 3.83 -12.24 -25.93
CA TYR A 155 3.18 -11.45 -26.97
C TYR A 155 3.93 -11.65 -28.31
N PRO A 156 3.30 -11.43 -29.49
CA PRO A 156 4.01 -11.45 -30.76
C PRO A 156 5.22 -10.51 -30.74
N GLN A 157 6.41 -11.05 -31.01
CA GLN A 157 7.69 -10.34 -30.83
C GLN A 157 7.83 -9.14 -31.78
N ASP A 158 7.23 -9.22 -32.96
CA ASP A 158 7.14 -8.13 -33.93
C ASP A 158 6.23 -6.97 -33.49
N LYS A 159 5.37 -7.21 -32.49
CA LYS A 159 4.40 -6.23 -31.96
C LYS A 159 4.75 -5.70 -30.59
N MET A 160 5.87 -6.11 -30.00
CA MET A 160 6.27 -5.68 -28.67
C MET A 160 7.71 -5.18 -28.71
N LYS A 161 7.93 -3.95 -28.25
CA LYS A 161 9.28 -3.37 -28.14
C LYS A 161 9.51 -2.88 -26.72
N VAL A 162 10.67 -3.22 -26.14
CA VAL A 162 11.06 -2.80 -24.79
C VAL A 162 12.06 -1.66 -24.90
N TYR A 163 11.87 -0.60 -24.10
CA TYR A 163 12.75 0.56 -24.05
C TYR A 163 13.14 0.88 -22.60
N ILE A 164 14.45 1.02 -22.39
CA ILE A 164 15.02 1.62 -21.19
C ILE A 164 15.02 3.14 -21.41
N LEU A 165 14.38 3.87 -20.50
CA LEU A 165 14.34 5.34 -20.56
C LEU A 165 15.25 5.90 -19.46
N ASP A 166 16.49 6.23 -19.79
CA ASP A 166 17.53 6.56 -18.81
C ASP A 166 17.79 8.07 -18.70
N ASP A 167 17.23 8.71 -17.67
CA ASP A 167 17.50 10.11 -17.32
C ASP A 167 18.86 10.29 -16.60
N GLY A 168 19.53 9.19 -16.23
CA GLY A 168 20.86 9.18 -15.62
C GLY A 168 22.00 9.24 -16.63
N LYS A 169 21.73 8.99 -17.92
CA LYS A 169 22.71 9.06 -19.03
C LYS A 169 23.93 8.15 -18.82
N ARG A 170 23.68 6.90 -18.45
CA ARG A 170 24.70 5.95 -18.00
C ARG A 170 25.12 5.01 -19.12
N ASP A 171 26.41 4.98 -19.42
CA ASP A 171 26.98 4.14 -20.48
C ASP A 171 26.70 2.64 -20.26
N GLU A 172 26.79 2.16 -19.01
CA GLU A 172 26.51 0.76 -18.68
C GLU A 172 25.08 0.31 -19.05
N PHE A 173 24.10 1.24 -19.04
CA PHE A 173 22.72 0.96 -19.43
C PHE A 173 22.58 0.85 -20.95
N ARG A 174 23.30 1.69 -21.71
CA ARG A 174 23.34 1.63 -23.17
C ARG A 174 23.97 0.32 -23.64
N ASP A 175 25.08 -0.06 -23.04
CA ASP A 175 25.80 -1.29 -23.38
C ASP A 175 24.94 -2.52 -23.05
N PHE A 176 24.30 -2.54 -21.88
CA PHE A 176 23.34 -3.58 -21.53
C PHE A 176 22.13 -3.63 -22.48
N ALA A 177 21.58 -2.47 -22.87
CA ALA A 177 20.44 -2.43 -23.79
C ALA A 177 20.79 -3.06 -25.15
N ALA A 178 21.99 -2.76 -25.66
CA ALA A 178 22.52 -3.36 -26.88
C ALA A 178 22.71 -4.88 -26.73
N GLU A 179 23.30 -5.34 -25.63
CA GLU A 179 23.49 -6.77 -25.34
C GLU A 179 22.15 -7.51 -25.21
N ALA A 180 21.16 -6.89 -24.57
CA ALA A 180 19.83 -7.45 -24.38
C ALA A 180 18.94 -7.38 -25.62
N GLY A 181 19.28 -6.55 -26.61
CA GLY A 181 18.46 -6.31 -27.80
C GLY A 181 17.20 -5.51 -27.50
N VAL A 182 17.31 -4.49 -26.64
CA VAL A 182 16.20 -3.56 -26.30
C VAL A 182 16.59 -2.12 -26.65
N GLY A 183 15.61 -1.23 -26.78
CA GLY A 183 15.86 0.18 -27.04
C GLY A 183 16.45 0.89 -25.83
N TYR A 184 17.41 1.80 -26.07
CA TYR A 184 17.93 2.72 -25.06
C TYR A 184 17.62 4.15 -25.49
N LEU A 185 16.83 4.86 -24.68
CA LEU A 185 16.46 6.24 -24.92
C LEU A 185 16.94 7.11 -23.76
N THR A 186 17.50 8.26 -24.09
CA THR A 186 17.88 9.31 -23.14
C THR A 186 17.58 10.67 -23.77
N ARG A 187 17.64 11.75 -22.98
CA ARG A 187 17.29 13.09 -23.41
C ARG A 187 18.28 14.14 -22.92
N PRO A 188 18.39 15.30 -23.60
CA PRO A 188 19.38 16.31 -23.26
C PRO A 188 19.10 16.98 -21.90
N ASP A 189 17.84 17.22 -21.56
CA ASP A 189 17.44 17.81 -20.28
C ASP A 189 16.70 16.81 -19.37
N ASN A 190 16.70 17.07 -18.06
CA ASN A 190 15.95 16.27 -17.09
C ASN A 190 14.68 17.01 -16.64
N SER A 191 14.06 17.79 -17.55
CA SER A 191 12.87 18.57 -17.24
C SER A 191 11.69 17.66 -16.89
N HIS A 192 10.86 18.05 -15.91
CA HIS A 192 9.66 17.31 -15.51
C HIS A 192 9.88 15.84 -15.10
N ALA A 193 11.11 15.45 -14.71
CA ALA A 193 11.46 14.13 -14.19
C ALA A 193 10.86 12.98 -15.04
N LYS A 194 10.28 11.95 -14.39
CA LYS A 194 9.71 10.77 -15.06
C LYS A 194 8.67 11.12 -16.14
N ALA A 195 7.78 12.08 -15.90
CA ALA A 195 6.77 12.48 -16.88
C ALA A 195 7.40 13.00 -18.18
N GLY A 196 8.42 13.85 -18.04
CA GLY A 196 9.16 14.37 -19.19
C GLY A 196 9.91 13.27 -19.95
N ASN A 197 10.47 12.30 -19.23
CA ASN A 197 11.16 11.15 -19.82
C ASN A 197 10.19 10.29 -20.65
N LEU A 198 9.02 9.97 -20.09
CA LEU A 198 7.96 9.23 -20.80
C LEU A 198 7.46 10.00 -22.04
N ASN A 199 7.24 11.30 -21.92
CA ASN A 199 6.82 12.14 -23.05
C ASN A 199 7.87 12.21 -24.16
N HIS A 200 9.16 12.28 -23.82
CA HIS A 200 10.23 12.24 -24.81
C HIS A 200 10.25 10.90 -25.55
N ALA A 201 10.12 9.79 -24.84
CA ALA A 201 10.04 8.45 -25.44
C ALA A 201 8.86 8.31 -26.41
N MET A 202 7.70 8.92 -26.08
CA MET A 202 6.54 8.94 -26.97
C MET A 202 6.84 9.57 -28.33
N THR A 203 7.74 10.57 -28.40
CA THR A 203 8.12 11.20 -29.68
C THR A 203 9.02 10.35 -30.57
N LEU A 204 9.60 9.27 -30.03
CA LEU A 204 10.59 8.42 -30.69
C LEU A 204 10.08 7.00 -30.96
N THR A 205 8.84 6.71 -30.60
CA THR A 205 8.25 5.36 -30.63
C THR A 205 6.80 5.44 -31.10
N GLU A 206 6.26 4.33 -31.62
CA GLU A 206 5.05 4.33 -32.45
C GLU A 206 3.97 3.32 -32.02
N GLY A 207 4.18 2.54 -30.95
CA GLY A 207 3.26 1.50 -30.51
C GLY A 207 1.88 2.03 -30.11
N GLU A 208 0.81 1.39 -30.58
CA GLU A 208 -0.57 1.82 -30.32
C GLU A 208 -0.93 1.87 -28.82
N LEU A 209 -0.32 0.97 -28.04
CA LEU A 209 -0.40 0.94 -26.59
C LEU A 209 0.98 1.19 -25.97
N ILE A 210 0.99 1.83 -24.81
CA ILE A 210 2.17 2.07 -23.99
C ILE A 210 1.99 1.32 -22.67
N CYS A 211 2.92 0.44 -22.36
CA CYS A 211 2.99 -0.27 -21.08
C CYS A 211 4.10 0.34 -20.23
N VAL A 212 3.81 0.71 -18.99
CA VAL A 212 4.80 1.37 -18.11
C VAL A 212 5.12 0.47 -16.91
N PHE A 213 6.40 0.19 -16.70
CA PHE A 213 6.92 -0.43 -15.48
C PHE A 213 7.99 0.46 -14.87
N ASP A 214 7.88 0.82 -13.59
CA ASP A 214 9.06 1.34 -12.89
C ASP A 214 10.19 0.32 -12.97
N CYS A 215 11.44 0.79 -12.93
CA CYS A 215 12.62 -0.04 -13.10
C CYS A 215 12.81 -1.17 -12.06
N ASP A 216 12.01 -1.20 -11.00
CA ASP A 216 11.98 -2.25 -9.97
C ASP A 216 10.75 -3.16 -10.05
N HIS A 217 9.82 -2.94 -11.00
CA HIS A 217 8.61 -3.74 -11.18
C HIS A 217 8.79 -4.85 -12.21
N VAL A 218 9.02 -6.07 -11.73
CA VAL A 218 9.19 -7.26 -12.57
C VAL A 218 7.83 -7.84 -12.99
N ALA A 219 7.56 -7.83 -14.28
CA ALA A 219 6.31 -8.32 -14.87
C ALA A 219 6.26 -9.85 -14.98
N THR A 220 5.05 -10.39 -14.83
CA THR A 220 4.72 -11.77 -15.21
C THR A 220 4.60 -11.90 -16.72
N ARG A 221 4.87 -13.09 -17.25
CA ARG A 221 4.81 -13.35 -18.70
C ARG A 221 3.42 -13.13 -19.31
N VAL A 222 2.36 -13.19 -18.51
CA VAL A 222 0.96 -13.06 -18.97
C VAL A 222 0.45 -11.61 -18.94
N PHE A 223 1.28 -10.64 -18.55
CA PHE A 223 0.86 -9.26 -18.29
C PHE A 223 0.04 -8.64 -19.43
N LEU A 224 0.55 -8.67 -20.67
CA LEU A 224 -0.15 -8.10 -21.83
C LEU A 224 -1.39 -8.90 -22.22
N GLN A 225 -1.32 -10.23 -22.22
CA GLN A 225 -2.49 -11.07 -22.53
C GLN A 225 -3.64 -10.87 -21.55
N ALA A 226 -3.33 -10.58 -20.28
CA ALA A 226 -4.32 -10.33 -19.25
C ALA A 226 -4.93 -8.93 -19.30
N THR A 227 -4.27 -7.96 -19.96
CA THR A 227 -4.64 -6.53 -19.92
C THR A 227 -5.13 -5.99 -21.26
N VAL A 228 -4.49 -6.39 -22.37
CA VAL A 228 -4.78 -5.86 -23.72
C VAL A 228 -6.20 -6.21 -24.18
N GLY A 229 -6.75 -7.33 -23.72
CA GLY A 229 -8.11 -7.80 -24.06
C GLY A 229 -9.20 -6.75 -23.77
N GLU A 230 -8.97 -5.91 -22.76
CA GLU A 230 -9.93 -4.87 -22.37
C GLU A 230 -10.05 -3.75 -23.41
N PHE A 231 -9.00 -3.45 -24.17
CA PHE A 231 -9.03 -2.42 -25.22
C PHE A 231 -9.84 -2.84 -26.45
N PHE A 232 -10.11 -4.14 -26.62
CA PHE A 232 -11.04 -4.66 -27.62
C PHE A 232 -12.50 -4.62 -27.15
N ARG A 233 -12.73 -4.64 -25.84
CA ARG A 233 -14.07 -4.60 -25.26
C ARG A 233 -14.63 -3.18 -25.19
N ASP A 234 -13.75 -2.20 -24.99
CA ASP A 234 -14.10 -0.80 -24.86
C ASP A 234 -13.15 0.09 -25.68
N ASP A 235 -13.63 0.56 -26.82
CA ASP A 235 -12.89 1.49 -27.70
C ASP A 235 -12.54 2.81 -27.00
N LYS A 236 -13.31 3.19 -25.97
CA LYS A 236 -13.04 4.37 -25.13
C LYS A 236 -12.18 4.07 -23.91
N LEU A 237 -11.63 2.87 -23.77
CA LEU A 237 -10.66 2.60 -22.73
C LEU A 237 -9.32 3.29 -23.06
N ALA A 238 -8.91 4.22 -22.19
CA ALA A 238 -7.59 4.83 -22.27
C ALA A 238 -6.55 4.12 -21.40
N LEU A 239 -6.95 3.53 -20.28
CA LEU A 239 -6.03 3.03 -19.27
C LEU A 239 -6.58 1.77 -18.61
N ILE A 240 -5.74 0.75 -18.46
CA ILE A 240 -5.95 -0.34 -17.51
C ILE A 240 -4.81 -0.40 -16.50
N GLN A 241 -5.15 -0.35 -15.22
CA GLN A 241 -4.23 -0.43 -14.09
C GLN A 241 -4.30 -1.81 -13.43
N THR A 242 -3.15 -2.35 -13.03
CA THR A 242 -3.03 -3.57 -12.21
C THR A 242 -2.43 -3.24 -10.83
N PRO A 243 -2.66 -4.06 -9.78
CA PRO A 243 -2.09 -3.84 -8.45
C PRO A 243 -0.58 -3.64 -8.45
N HIS A 244 -0.09 -2.73 -7.59
CA HIS A 244 1.32 -2.74 -7.20
C HIS A 244 1.51 -3.78 -6.11
N HIS A 245 2.03 -4.94 -6.49
CA HIS A 245 2.50 -5.93 -5.54
C HIS A 245 3.94 -5.62 -5.15
N PHE A 246 4.33 -5.87 -3.91
CA PHE A 246 5.73 -5.79 -3.49
C PHE A 246 6.17 -7.16 -3.00
N TYR A 247 7.28 -7.66 -3.54
CA TYR A 247 7.85 -8.95 -3.12
C TYR A 247 8.92 -8.79 -2.03
N SER A 248 9.36 -7.56 -1.75
CA SER A 248 10.11 -7.21 -0.55
C SER A 248 9.19 -6.64 0.54
N PRO A 249 9.49 -6.91 1.82
CA PRO A 249 8.70 -6.38 2.93
C PRO A 249 8.94 -4.88 3.10
N ASP A 250 7.87 -4.14 3.31
CA ASP A 250 7.94 -2.73 3.71
C ASP A 250 8.48 -2.59 5.16
N PRO A 251 8.82 -1.37 5.62
CA PRO A 251 9.36 -1.17 6.96
C PRO A 251 8.44 -1.67 8.09
N PHE A 252 7.13 -1.66 7.92
CA PHE A 252 6.19 -2.17 8.93
C PHE A 252 6.27 -3.69 9.01
N GLU A 253 6.16 -4.40 7.88
CA GLU A 253 6.27 -5.86 7.83
C GLU A 253 7.62 -6.36 8.33
N ARG A 254 8.68 -5.63 8.01
CA ARG A 254 10.04 -5.96 8.44
C ARG A 254 10.24 -5.72 9.94
N ASN A 255 9.81 -4.57 10.44
CA ASN A 255 10.16 -4.11 11.77
C ASN A 255 9.16 -4.53 12.87
N LEU A 256 7.95 -4.94 12.51
CA LEU A 256 6.93 -5.41 13.45
C LEU A 256 6.63 -6.90 13.24
N THR A 257 6.78 -7.71 14.29
CA THR A 257 6.49 -9.15 14.21
C THR A 257 5.03 -9.42 13.87
N ALA A 258 4.10 -8.65 14.46
CA ALA A 258 2.68 -8.78 14.20
C ALA A 258 2.30 -8.39 12.77
N ALA A 259 3.03 -7.45 12.15
CA ALA A 259 2.74 -6.99 10.78
C ALA A 259 3.02 -8.06 9.71
N LYS A 260 3.86 -9.06 9.99
CA LYS A 260 4.14 -10.18 9.06
C LYS A 260 2.93 -11.06 8.74
N LYS A 261 1.85 -10.94 9.53
CA LYS A 261 0.62 -11.73 9.39
C LYS A 261 -0.57 -10.90 8.93
N VAL A 262 -0.37 -9.59 8.73
CA VAL A 262 -1.41 -8.68 8.28
C VAL A 262 -1.12 -8.26 6.85
N PRO A 263 -2.14 -7.86 6.07
CA PRO A 263 -1.89 -7.33 4.74
C PRO A 263 -0.99 -6.09 4.77
N HIS A 264 -0.09 -5.99 3.80
CA HIS A 264 0.74 -4.82 3.55
C HIS A 264 -0.09 -3.51 3.45
N GLU A 265 0.57 -2.38 3.71
CA GLU A 265 -0.09 -1.06 3.75
C GLU A 265 -0.86 -0.76 2.45
N GLY A 266 -0.26 -1.03 1.28
CA GLY A 266 -0.84 -0.75 -0.03
C GLY A 266 -2.05 -1.62 -0.43
N ALA A 267 -2.32 -2.75 0.24
CA ALA A 267 -3.40 -3.68 -0.15
C ALA A 267 -4.77 -3.01 -0.16
N LEU A 268 -5.02 -2.07 0.75
CA LEU A 268 -6.29 -1.36 0.81
C LEU A 268 -6.54 -0.58 -0.48
N PHE A 269 -5.52 0.14 -0.94
CA PHE A 269 -5.60 0.98 -2.14
C PHE A 269 -5.70 0.14 -3.41
N TYR A 270 -4.75 -0.79 -3.60
CA TYR A 270 -4.69 -1.67 -4.77
C TYR A 270 -5.67 -2.86 -4.73
N GLY A 271 -6.69 -2.82 -3.89
CA GLY A 271 -7.75 -3.80 -3.84
C GLY A 271 -9.12 -3.10 -3.81
N PRO A 272 -9.85 -3.11 -2.68
CA PRO A 272 -11.20 -2.55 -2.59
C PRO A 272 -11.36 -1.10 -3.07
N VAL A 273 -10.36 -0.24 -2.84
CA VAL A 273 -10.44 1.17 -3.24
C VAL A 273 -10.36 1.31 -4.76
N GLN A 274 -9.40 0.66 -5.44
CA GLN A 274 -9.31 0.70 -6.91
C GLN A 274 -10.44 -0.07 -7.60
N GLN A 275 -10.94 -1.17 -7.02
CA GLN A 275 -12.16 -1.84 -7.50
C GLN A 275 -13.40 -0.94 -7.34
N GLY A 276 -13.47 -0.16 -6.25
CA GLY A 276 -14.50 0.85 -6.05
C GLY A 276 -14.39 1.99 -7.07
N ASN A 277 -13.18 2.49 -7.33
CA ASN A 277 -12.92 3.48 -8.37
C ASN A 277 -13.34 2.98 -9.75
N ASP A 278 -13.01 1.74 -10.07
CA ASP A 278 -13.34 1.12 -11.35
C ASP A 278 -14.86 1.03 -11.57
N ASN A 279 -15.62 0.66 -10.53
CA ASN A 279 -17.09 0.71 -10.57
C ASN A 279 -17.63 2.11 -10.95
N TRP A 280 -16.92 3.18 -10.54
CA TRP A 280 -17.29 4.56 -10.82
C TRP A 280 -16.58 5.16 -12.04
N ASN A 281 -15.85 4.36 -12.83
CA ASN A 281 -15.01 4.79 -13.94
C ASN A 281 -14.01 5.88 -13.53
N ALA A 282 -13.37 5.67 -12.38
CA ALA A 282 -12.49 6.63 -11.71
C ALA A 282 -11.12 6.00 -11.35
N THR A 283 -10.72 4.93 -12.04
CA THR A 283 -9.46 4.23 -11.76
C THR A 283 -8.26 5.15 -11.97
N PHE A 284 -7.38 5.19 -10.99
CA PHE A 284 -6.14 5.97 -11.08
C PHE A 284 -5.07 5.21 -11.86
N PHE A 285 -4.31 5.95 -12.66
CA PHE A 285 -2.98 5.52 -13.08
C PHE A 285 -2.02 5.74 -11.90
N CYS A 286 -1.28 4.70 -11.54
CA CYS A 286 -0.35 4.70 -10.40
C CYS A 286 1.12 4.69 -10.85
N GLY A 287 1.42 5.18 -12.05
CA GLY A 287 2.78 5.38 -12.53
C GLY A 287 3.47 4.13 -13.07
N SER A 288 3.02 2.93 -12.70
CA SER A 288 3.60 1.64 -13.10
C SER A 288 2.52 0.57 -13.16
N CYS A 289 2.83 -0.57 -13.76
CA CYS A 289 1.95 -1.75 -13.88
C CYS A 289 0.64 -1.41 -14.60
N ALA A 290 0.73 -0.63 -15.68
CA ALA A 290 -0.42 -0.19 -16.44
C ALA A 290 -0.16 -0.21 -17.95
N VAL A 291 -1.23 -0.40 -18.72
CA VAL A 291 -1.25 -0.25 -20.19
C VAL A 291 -2.15 0.93 -20.54
N ILE A 292 -1.69 1.78 -21.44
CA ILE A 292 -2.33 3.05 -21.78
C ILE A 292 -2.43 3.17 -23.30
N ARG A 293 -3.58 3.61 -23.81
CA ARG A 293 -3.78 3.91 -25.23
C ARG A 293 -3.00 5.16 -25.61
N ARG A 294 -2.08 5.05 -26.57
CA ARG A 294 -1.23 6.17 -27.02
C ARG A 294 -2.06 7.35 -27.51
N SER A 295 -3.04 7.10 -28.38
CA SER A 295 -3.88 8.18 -28.94
C SER A 295 -4.65 8.97 -27.87
N ALA A 296 -5.04 8.32 -26.78
CA ALA A 296 -5.68 8.99 -25.65
C ALA A 296 -4.70 9.89 -24.89
N LEU A 297 -3.44 9.45 -24.71
CA LEU A 297 -2.38 10.28 -24.13
C LEU A 297 -2.07 11.49 -25.02
N GLU A 298 -1.93 11.29 -26.33
CA GLU A 298 -1.68 12.38 -27.30
C GLU A 298 -2.80 13.43 -27.26
N GLU A 299 -4.06 13.02 -27.13
CA GLU A 299 -5.21 13.94 -27.03
C GLU A 299 -5.16 14.86 -25.79
N VAL A 300 -4.55 14.38 -24.70
CA VAL A 300 -4.37 15.15 -23.45
C VAL A 300 -3.00 15.85 -23.36
N GLY A 301 -2.17 15.76 -24.40
CA GLY A 301 -0.84 16.38 -24.45
C GLY A 301 0.27 15.54 -23.79
N GLY A 302 0.10 14.22 -23.71
CA GLY A 302 1.02 13.28 -23.07
C GLY A 302 0.76 13.08 -21.57
N PHE A 303 1.76 12.55 -20.88
CA PHE A 303 1.79 12.46 -19.43
C PHE A 303 1.83 13.86 -18.80
N ALA A 304 1.03 14.08 -17.76
CA ALA A 304 0.93 15.37 -17.07
C ALA A 304 2.27 15.79 -16.43
N VAL A 305 2.59 17.08 -16.42
CA VAL A 305 3.89 17.59 -15.97
C VAL A 305 3.77 18.67 -14.88
N GLU A 306 2.55 19.04 -14.54
CA GLU A 306 2.24 20.18 -13.67
C GLU A 306 2.36 19.85 -12.17
N THR A 307 2.32 18.57 -11.81
CA THR A 307 2.39 18.10 -10.42
C THR A 307 3.42 17.00 -10.26
N VAL A 308 3.85 16.71 -9.02
CA VAL A 308 4.83 15.63 -8.75
C VAL A 308 4.23 14.21 -8.72
N THR A 309 2.93 14.11 -8.98
CA THR A 309 2.19 12.85 -9.15
C THR A 309 1.58 12.90 -10.55
N GLU A 310 2.46 12.82 -11.55
CA GLU A 310 2.12 12.89 -12.97
C GLU A 310 1.08 11.84 -13.35
N ASP A 311 1.15 10.70 -12.68
CA ASP A 311 0.36 9.52 -12.94
C ASP A 311 -1.12 9.75 -12.67
N ALA A 312 -1.47 10.10 -11.43
CA ALA A 312 -2.83 10.38 -11.02
C ALA A 312 -3.41 11.58 -11.77
N HIS A 313 -2.57 12.59 -12.07
CA HIS A 313 -3.00 13.76 -12.84
C HIS A 313 -3.28 13.39 -14.32
N THR A 314 -2.49 12.50 -14.91
CA THR A 314 -2.74 12.00 -16.28
C THR A 314 -4.09 11.27 -16.35
N ALA A 315 -4.39 10.39 -15.39
CA ALA A 315 -5.69 9.71 -15.33
C ALA A 315 -6.87 10.70 -15.22
N LEU A 316 -6.71 11.74 -14.41
CA LEU A 316 -7.71 12.81 -14.29
C LEU A 316 -7.95 13.53 -15.62
N LYS A 317 -6.88 13.86 -16.35
CA LYS A 317 -6.98 14.52 -17.67
C LYS A 317 -7.69 13.62 -18.69
N LEU A 318 -7.33 12.33 -18.75
CA LEU A 318 -7.97 11.35 -19.63
C LEU A 318 -9.47 11.27 -19.38
N GLN A 319 -9.89 11.09 -18.13
CA GLN A 319 -11.31 11.00 -17.78
C GLN A 319 -12.09 12.29 -18.05
N ARG A 320 -11.45 13.46 -17.92
CA ARG A 320 -12.08 14.74 -18.28
C ARG A 320 -12.32 14.92 -19.77
N ARG A 321 -11.57 14.21 -20.61
CA ARG A 321 -11.84 14.08 -22.05
C ARG A 321 -12.87 12.98 -22.38
N GLY A 322 -13.42 12.32 -21.36
CA GLY A 322 -14.46 11.31 -21.52
C GLY A 322 -13.92 9.91 -21.84
N TRP A 323 -12.61 9.69 -21.69
CA TRP A 323 -12.02 8.36 -21.73
C TRP A 323 -12.37 7.55 -20.47
N ASN A 324 -12.50 6.23 -20.65
CA ASN A 324 -12.70 5.28 -19.57
C ASN A 324 -11.35 4.77 -19.04
N THR A 325 -11.37 4.35 -17.78
CA THR A 325 -10.22 3.74 -17.09
C THR A 325 -10.70 2.50 -16.36
N ALA A 326 -9.90 1.44 -16.36
CA ALA A 326 -10.25 0.16 -15.75
C ALA A 326 -9.19 -0.33 -14.76
N PHE A 327 -9.61 -1.16 -13.82
CA PHE A 327 -8.74 -1.84 -12.87
C PHE A 327 -8.91 -3.36 -12.96
N LEU A 328 -7.79 -4.09 -13.02
CA LEU A 328 -7.78 -5.55 -12.93
C LEU A 328 -7.06 -5.97 -11.66
N ASP A 329 -7.79 -6.49 -10.66
CA ASP A 329 -7.27 -6.92 -9.34
C ASP A 329 -6.49 -8.25 -9.42
N ILE A 330 -5.45 -8.28 -10.26
CA ILE A 330 -4.52 -9.41 -10.40
C ILE A 330 -3.10 -8.84 -10.34
N PRO A 331 -2.26 -9.26 -9.37
CA PRO A 331 -0.88 -8.79 -9.29
C PRO A 331 -0.05 -9.37 -10.44
N LEU A 332 0.01 -8.64 -11.55
CA LEU A 332 0.70 -9.08 -12.77
C LEU A 332 2.16 -8.60 -12.85
N ALA A 333 2.59 -7.74 -11.94
CA ALA A 333 3.96 -7.32 -11.75
C ALA A 333 4.22 -7.06 -10.26
N ALA A 334 5.48 -7.16 -9.83
CA ALA A 334 5.84 -6.90 -8.45
C ALA A 334 7.11 -6.05 -8.32
N GLY A 335 7.05 -5.05 -7.46
CA GLY A 335 8.10 -4.09 -7.17
C GLY A 335 8.89 -4.38 -5.89
N LEU A 336 9.86 -3.51 -5.62
CA LEU A 336 10.58 -3.42 -4.35
C LEU A 336 9.97 -2.33 -3.46
N ALA A 337 9.59 -2.69 -2.22
CA ALA A 337 9.22 -1.73 -1.19
C ALA A 337 10.45 -0.95 -0.68
N THR A 338 10.20 0.21 -0.09
CA THR A 338 11.24 1.10 0.47
C THR A 338 12.08 0.43 1.55
N GLU A 339 13.39 0.57 1.46
CA GLU A 339 14.34 -0.13 2.34
C GLU A 339 14.36 0.36 3.78
N ARG A 340 13.95 1.61 4.05
CA ARG A 340 14.00 2.21 5.40
C ARG A 340 12.75 3.05 5.66
N LEU A 341 12.41 3.24 6.92
CA LEU A 341 11.27 4.03 7.38
C LEU A 341 11.35 5.47 6.87
N ALA A 342 12.51 6.13 6.98
CA ALA A 342 12.69 7.49 6.47
C ALA A 342 12.39 7.60 4.97
N LEU A 343 12.82 6.63 4.15
CA LEU A 343 12.51 6.59 2.72
C LEU A 343 11.03 6.37 2.46
N HIS A 344 10.38 5.52 3.26
CA HIS A 344 8.94 5.29 3.21
C HIS A 344 8.15 6.57 3.50
N VAL A 345 8.51 7.30 4.56
CA VAL A 345 7.89 8.58 4.93
C VAL A 345 8.09 9.61 3.81
N ASN A 346 9.30 9.75 3.27
CA ASN A 346 9.58 10.68 2.16
C ASN A 346 8.77 10.35 0.89
N GLN A 347 8.60 9.07 0.57
CA GLN A 347 7.75 8.64 -0.53
C GLN A 347 6.29 9.10 -0.33
N ARG A 348 5.74 8.92 0.88
CA ARG A 348 4.36 9.30 1.20
C ARG A 348 4.16 10.81 1.28
N ILE A 349 5.17 11.57 1.74
CA ILE A 349 5.17 13.04 1.68
C ILE A 349 5.01 13.52 0.23
N ARG A 350 5.75 12.92 -0.71
CA ARG A 350 5.64 13.27 -2.14
C ARG A 350 4.22 13.02 -2.66
N TRP A 351 3.63 11.87 -2.34
CA TRP A 351 2.27 11.55 -2.78
C TRP A 351 1.24 12.51 -2.19
N ALA A 352 1.34 12.81 -0.90
CA ALA A 352 0.48 13.77 -0.22
C ALA A 352 0.59 15.17 -0.86
N ARG A 353 1.82 15.59 -1.17
CA ARG A 353 2.10 16.85 -1.87
C ARG A 353 1.46 16.88 -3.25
N GLY A 354 1.71 15.87 -4.07
CA GLY A 354 1.21 15.80 -5.46
C GLY A 354 -0.31 15.77 -5.52
N MET A 355 -0.98 14.96 -4.71
CA MET A 355 -2.45 14.92 -4.65
C MET A 355 -3.04 16.26 -4.20
N THR A 356 -2.39 16.94 -3.27
CA THR A 356 -2.79 18.29 -2.84
C THR A 356 -2.58 19.32 -3.95
N GLN A 357 -1.49 19.22 -4.72
CA GLN A 357 -1.24 20.07 -5.88
C GLN A 357 -2.31 19.88 -6.95
N ILE A 358 -2.70 18.64 -7.27
CA ILE A 358 -3.80 18.36 -8.21
C ILE A 358 -5.09 19.01 -7.69
N PHE A 359 -5.42 18.85 -6.41
CA PHE A 359 -6.63 19.45 -5.83
C PHE A 359 -6.68 20.98 -6.01
N ARG A 360 -5.53 21.65 -5.95
CA ARG A 360 -5.43 23.11 -6.08
C ARG A 360 -5.29 23.62 -7.50
N ILE A 361 -4.50 22.95 -8.34
CA ILE A 361 -4.20 23.36 -9.71
C ILE A 361 -5.29 22.88 -10.68
N ASP A 362 -5.76 21.65 -10.51
CA ASP A 362 -6.71 21.00 -11.41
C ASP A 362 -7.88 20.37 -10.64
N ASN A 363 -8.60 21.24 -9.91
CA ASN A 363 -9.63 20.84 -8.95
C ASN A 363 -10.72 19.94 -9.58
N PRO A 364 -10.87 18.68 -9.13
CA PRO A 364 -11.83 17.74 -9.68
C PRO A 364 -13.29 18.10 -9.35
N LEU A 365 -13.55 18.88 -8.29
CA LEU A 365 -14.91 19.26 -7.90
C LEU A 365 -15.52 20.34 -8.81
N LEU A 366 -14.70 21.28 -9.28
CA LEU A 366 -15.16 22.44 -10.05
C LEU A 366 -14.83 22.32 -11.55
N GLY A 367 -13.84 21.50 -11.90
CA GLY A 367 -13.44 21.29 -13.29
C GLY A 367 -14.53 20.67 -14.17
N ARG A 368 -14.59 20.98 -15.47
CA ARG A 368 -15.53 20.35 -16.41
C ARG A 368 -15.06 18.95 -16.83
N GLY A 369 -15.98 18.11 -17.30
CA GLY A 369 -15.66 16.81 -17.93
C GLY A 369 -15.80 15.57 -17.03
N LEU A 370 -15.99 15.73 -15.72
CA LEU A 370 -16.21 14.61 -14.79
C LEU A 370 -17.68 14.44 -14.38
N ARG A 371 -18.09 13.18 -14.24
CA ARG A 371 -19.34 12.77 -13.58
C ARG A 371 -19.22 12.97 -12.06
N LEU A 372 -20.34 13.19 -11.38
CA LEU A 372 -20.35 13.39 -9.92
C LEU A 372 -19.61 12.27 -9.16
N THR A 373 -19.81 11.02 -9.55
CA THR A 373 -19.17 9.86 -8.91
C THR A 373 -17.64 9.89 -9.06
N GLN A 374 -17.13 10.23 -10.23
CA GLN A 374 -15.69 10.43 -10.47
C GLN A 374 -15.16 11.57 -9.58
N ARG A 375 -15.89 12.69 -9.49
CA ARG A 375 -15.51 13.81 -8.62
C ARG A 375 -15.37 13.38 -7.16
N LEU A 376 -16.31 12.56 -6.66
CA LEU A 376 -16.27 12.04 -5.30
C LEU A 376 -15.10 11.08 -5.07
N CYS A 377 -14.77 10.22 -6.04
CA CYS A 377 -13.58 9.35 -5.98
C CYS A 377 -12.27 10.14 -5.92
N TYR A 378 -12.10 11.14 -6.80
CA TYR A 378 -10.93 12.02 -6.77
C TYR A 378 -10.86 12.85 -5.49
N LEU A 379 -12.00 13.40 -5.05
CA LEU A 379 -12.06 14.13 -3.79
C LEU A 379 -11.63 13.24 -2.62
N ASN A 380 -12.11 11.99 -2.57
CA ASN A 380 -11.73 11.06 -1.51
C ASN A 380 -10.21 10.81 -1.51
N ALA A 381 -9.63 10.54 -2.68
CA ALA A 381 -8.19 10.32 -2.79
C ALA A 381 -7.36 11.54 -2.35
N MET A 382 -7.79 12.75 -2.70
CA MET A 382 -7.09 13.99 -2.33
C MET A 382 -7.25 14.33 -0.84
N LEU A 383 -8.47 14.20 -0.31
CA LEU A 383 -8.73 14.44 1.10
C LEU A 383 -8.05 13.39 1.97
N HIS A 384 -7.94 12.13 1.53
CA HIS A 384 -7.27 11.08 2.29
C HIS A 384 -5.88 11.49 2.76
N PHE A 385 -5.09 12.17 1.94
CA PHE A 385 -3.75 12.64 2.33
C PHE A 385 -3.73 13.79 3.36
N GLN A 386 -4.88 14.37 3.72
CA GLN A 386 -5.00 15.43 4.72
C GLN A 386 -5.18 14.90 6.15
N TYR A 387 -5.09 13.59 6.38
CA TYR A 387 -5.33 12.99 7.71
C TYR A 387 -4.32 13.44 8.78
N GLY A 388 -3.15 13.98 8.39
CA GLY A 388 -2.06 14.29 9.31
C GLY A 388 -2.50 15.20 10.46
N LEU A 389 -3.20 16.30 10.15
CA LEU A 389 -3.69 17.24 11.16
C LEU A 389 -4.79 16.63 12.05
N PRO A 390 -5.90 16.06 11.50
CA PRO A 390 -6.90 15.35 12.28
C PRO A 390 -6.31 14.28 13.21
N ARG A 391 -5.34 13.50 12.71
CA ARG A 391 -4.68 12.43 13.49
C ARG A 391 -3.94 12.99 14.70
N VAL A 392 -3.17 14.07 14.53
CA VAL A 392 -2.48 14.74 15.65
C VAL A 392 -3.49 15.32 16.65
N VAL A 393 -4.57 15.93 16.16
CA VAL A 393 -5.64 16.47 17.03
C VAL A 393 -6.27 15.36 17.88
N PHE A 394 -6.63 14.21 17.30
CA PHE A 394 -7.19 13.09 18.07
C PHE A 394 -6.23 12.54 19.12
N LEU A 395 -4.95 12.38 18.75
CA LEU A 395 -3.93 11.87 19.66
C LEU A 395 -3.61 12.82 20.81
N THR A 396 -3.74 14.13 20.60
CA THR A 396 -3.36 15.17 21.59
C THR A 396 -4.55 15.76 22.33
N SER A 397 -5.79 15.52 21.89
CA SER A 397 -7.01 16.07 22.52
C SER A 397 -7.12 15.84 24.05
N PRO A 398 -6.71 14.69 24.64
CA PRO A 398 -6.79 14.53 26.10
C PRO A 398 -5.83 15.42 26.87
N LEU A 399 -4.70 15.83 26.26
CA LEU A 399 -3.70 16.69 26.90
C LEU A 399 -4.32 18.02 27.35
N VAL A 400 -5.31 18.51 26.59
CA VAL A 400 -5.98 19.78 26.87
C VAL A 400 -6.68 19.75 28.23
N PHE A 401 -7.44 18.67 28.50
CA PHE A 401 -8.07 18.47 29.81
C PHE A 401 -7.02 18.15 30.88
N MET A 402 -6.10 17.22 30.61
CA MET A 402 -5.17 16.72 31.63
C MET A 402 -4.18 17.78 32.14
N LEU A 403 -3.69 18.66 31.26
CA LEU A 403 -2.72 19.71 31.62
C LEU A 403 -3.41 20.98 32.10
N PHE A 404 -4.47 21.40 31.42
CA PHE A 404 -5.04 22.74 31.60
C PHE A 404 -6.45 22.74 32.21
N ASN A 405 -7.05 21.58 32.45
CA ASN A 405 -8.44 21.43 32.92
C ASN A 405 -9.49 22.03 31.97
N LEU A 406 -9.17 22.14 30.69
CA LEU A 406 -10.05 22.77 29.70
C LEU A 406 -11.00 21.72 29.09
N ASN A 407 -12.29 22.03 29.06
CA ASN A 407 -13.32 21.15 28.54
C ASN A 407 -13.63 21.47 27.08
N ILE A 408 -13.03 20.70 26.17
CA ILE A 408 -13.22 20.86 24.71
C ILE A 408 -14.44 20.11 24.15
N ILE A 409 -15.22 19.47 25.02
CA ILE A 409 -16.52 18.85 24.73
C ILE A 409 -17.47 19.19 25.87
N SER A 410 -18.45 20.04 25.60
CA SER A 410 -19.42 20.47 26.62
C SER A 410 -20.54 19.44 26.78
N SER A 411 -20.26 18.36 27.49
CA SER A 411 -21.21 17.29 27.76
C SER A 411 -20.73 16.40 28.91
N SER A 412 -21.66 15.72 29.58
CA SER A 412 -21.30 14.66 30.53
C SER A 412 -20.64 13.46 29.83
N ALA A 413 -19.73 12.79 30.52
CA ALA A 413 -19.03 11.62 29.99
C ALA A 413 -20.00 10.49 29.55
N THR A 414 -21.06 10.27 30.32
CA THR A 414 -22.08 9.27 30.01
C THR A 414 -22.85 9.59 28.73
N LEU A 415 -23.15 10.86 28.47
CA LEU A 415 -23.82 11.27 27.25
C LEU A 415 -22.87 11.16 26.04
N ILE A 416 -21.62 11.62 26.16
CA ILE A 416 -20.58 11.47 25.12
C ILE A 416 -20.47 10.01 24.70
N PHE A 417 -20.27 9.11 25.66
CA PHE A 417 -20.07 7.69 25.38
C PHE A 417 -21.30 7.03 24.72
N SER A 418 -22.52 7.48 25.05
CA SER A 418 -23.76 6.96 24.44
C SER A 418 -23.87 7.23 22.94
N TYR A 419 -23.28 8.32 22.44
CA TYR A 419 -23.26 8.63 21.01
C TYR A 419 -21.97 8.15 20.31
N VAL A 420 -20.82 8.24 20.97
CA VAL A 420 -19.52 7.79 20.41
C VAL A 420 -19.48 6.27 20.22
N LEU A 421 -19.95 5.49 21.22
CA LEU A 421 -19.80 4.03 21.20
C LEU A 421 -20.47 3.37 19.98
N PRO A 422 -21.75 3.65 19.65
CA PRO A 422 -22.37 3.09 18.45
C PRO A 422 -21.65 3.49 17.17
N HIS A 423 -21.21 4.74 17.06
CA HIS A 423 -20.44 5.20 15.92
C HIS A 423 -19.12 4.42 15.75
N LEU A 424 -18.30 4.31 16.81
CA LEU A 424 -17.00 3.63 16.74
C LEU A 424 -17.15 2.12 16.47
N VAL A 425 -18.10 1.46 17.13
CA VAL A 425 -18.31 0.01 16.96
C VAL A 425 -18.80 -0.30 15.55
N LEU A 426 -19.81 0.43 15.05
CA LEU A 426 -20.38 0.18 13.73
C LEU A 426 -19.39 0.51 12.62
N SER A 427 -18.69 1.65 12.68
CA SER A 427 -17.70 2.01 11.67
C SER A 427 -16.57 0.98 11.61
N THR A 428 -16.08 0.50 12.76
CA THR A 428 -15.06 -0.56 12.83
C THR A 428 -15.57 -1.90 12.29
N LEU A 429 -16.77 -2.33 12.69
CA LEU A 429 -17.36 -3.60 12.25
C LEU A 429 -17.62 -3.60 10.73
N VAL A 430 -18.16 -2.50 10.21
CA VAL A 430 -18.44 -2.35 8.78
C VAL A 430 -17.14 -2.31 7.99
N ASN A 431 -16.14 -1.53 8.41
CA ASN A 431 -14.82 -1.51 7.77
C ASN A 431 -14.18 -2.91 7.76
N SER A 432 -14.19 -3.62 8.89
CA SER A 432 -13.71 -5.01 8.97
C SER A 432 -14.46 -5.93 7.98
N ARG A 433 -15.75 -5.69 7.74
CA ARG A 433 -16.55 -6.48 6.79
C ARG A 433 -16.26 -6.19 5.32
N ILE A 434 -15.96 -4.93 4.97
CA ILE A 434 -15.69 -4.50 3.58
C ILE A 434 -14.22 -4.65 3.18
N THR A 435 -13.30 -4.30 4.07
CA THR A 435 -11.86 -4.22 3.78
C THR A 435 -11.03 -5.20 4.61
N GLY A 436 -11.62 -6.00 5.49
CA GLY A 436 -10.88 -6.83 6.46
C GLY A 436 -9.95 -7.90 5.89
N ARG A 437 -9.90 -8.12 4.57
CA ARG A 437 -8.87 -8.96 3.93
C ARG A 437 -7.66 -8.16 3.42
N TYR A 438 -7.79 -6.84 3.38
CA TYR A 438 -6.83 -5.89 2.81
C TYR A 438 -6.32 -4.87 3.84
N ARG A 439 -7.09 -4.61 4.90
CA ARG A 439 -6.69 -3.80 6.05
C ARG A 439 -7.39 -4.30 7.31
N TYR A 440 -6.61 -4.78 8.26
CA TYR A 440 -7.12 -5.23 9.56
C TYR A 440 -7.44 -4.03 10.46
N ALA A 441 -8.40 -4.19 11.37
CA ALA A 441 -8.78 -3.13 12.29
C ALA A 441 -7.59 -2.60 13.09
N PHE A 442 -7.61 -1.29 13.39
CA PHE A 442 -6.58 -0.54 14.12
C PHE A 442 -5.20 -0.45 13.44
N TRP A 443 -4.85 -1.28 12.46
CA TRP A 443 -3.58 -1.16 11.74
C TRP A 443 -3.49 0.13 10.92
N GLY A 444 -4.62 0.62 10.40
CA GLY A 444 -4.70 1.96 9.78
C GLY A 444 -4.23 3.07 10.71
N GLU A 445 -4.54 2.97 12.01
CA GLU A 445 -4.11 3.94 13.02
C GLU A 445 -2.58 3.96 13.15
N ILE A 446 -1.92 2.81 13.07
CA ILE A 446 -0.45 2.69 13.15
C ILE A 446 0.20 3.30 11.90
N TYR A 447 -0.26 2.90 10.71
CA TYR A 447 0.27 3.42 9.45
C TYR A 447 0.17 4.96 9.41
N GLU A 448 -1.01 5.50 9.70
CA GLU A 448 -1.26 6.94 9.67
C GLU A 448 -0.53 7.69 10.78
N THR A 449 -0.45 7.14 12.00
CA THR A 449 0.21 7.83 13.13
C THR A 449 1.71 8.02 12.90
N VAL A 450 2.39 7.02 12.32
CA VAL A 450 3.82 7.14 11.94
C VAL A 450 4.06 8.33 11.01
N MET A 451 3.12 8.57 10.10
CA MET A 451 3.21 9.59 9.07
C MET A 451 2.64 10.96 9.51
N ALA A 452 1.71 10.99 10.45
CA ALA A 452 0.83 12.13 10.74
C ALA A 452 1.55 13.48 10.83
N PHE A 453 2.56 13.59 11.70
CA PHE A 453 3.32 14.83 11.91
C PHE A 453 4.10 15.27 10.65
N HIS A 454 4.58 14.31 9.87
CA HIS A 454 5.39 14.56 8.67
C HIS A 454 4.55 15.09 7.50
N LEU A 455 3.26 14.76 7.44
CA LEU A 455 2.38 15.16 6.34
C LEU A 455 1.80 16.58 6.51
N ILE A 456 1.63 17.05 7.75
CA ILE A 456 0.97 18.35 8.05
C ILE A 456 1.59 19.49 7.24
N LEU A 457 2.90 19.69 7.35
CA LEU A 457 3.56 20.84 6.71
C LEU A 457 3.54 20.72 5.17
N PRO A 458 3.94 19.59 4.55
CA PRO A 458 3.85 19.42 3.10
C PRO A 458 2.45 19.63 2.52
N THR A 459 1.39 19.13 3.18
CA THR A 459 0.03 19.29 2.66
C THR A 459 -0.50 20.71 2.87
N LEU A 460 -0.30 21.33 4.04
CA LEU A 460 -0.72 22.71 4.29
C LEU A 460 -0.02 23.70 3.35
N LEU A 461 1.29 23.57 3.17
CA LEU A 461 2.04 24.43 2.24
C LEU A 461 1.55 24.26 0.80
N SER A 462 1.26 23.03 0.38
CA SER A 462 0.75 22.76 -0.97
C SER A 462 -0.66 23.29 -1.19
N LEU A 463 -1.50 23.30 -0.13
CA LEU A 463 -2.81 23.93 -0.18
C LEU A 463 -2.70 25.45 -0.37
N ILE A 464 -1.79 26.11 0.35
CA ILE A 464 -1.61 27.56 0.28
C ILE A 464 -0.91 27.97 -1.01
N SER A 465 0.21 27.33 -1.33
CA SER A 465 1.04 27.63 -2.49
C SER A 465 1.58 26.35 -3.15
N PRO A 466 0.90 25.83 -4.19
CA PRO A 466 1.23 24.55 -4.79
C PRO A 466 2.58 24.54 -5.54
N ARG A 467 3.16 25.72 -5.81
CA ARG A 467 4.48 25.84 -6.46
C ARG A 467 5.65 25.86 -5.46
N LEU A 468 5.39 26.01 -4.15
CA LEU A 468 6.43 26.04 -3.13
C LEU A 468 6.83 24.62 -2.71
N GLY A 469 8.14 24.37 -2.74
CA GLY A 469 8.75 23.09 -2.36
C GLY A 469 9.51 22.46 -3.53
N LYS A 470 10.84 22.48 -3.45
CA LYS A 470 11.67 21.72 -4.39
C LYS A 470 11.53 20.22 -4.10
N PHE A 471 11.57 19.40 -5.14
CA PHE A 471 11.66 17.96 -5.01
C PHE A 471 13.10 17.57 -5.31
N ASN A 472 13.76 16.93 -4.35
CA ASN A 472 14.99 16.18 -4.63
C ASN A 472 14.59 14.73 -4.84
N VAL A 473 15.17 14.10 -5.84
CA VAL A 473 14.96 12.67 -6.10
C VAL A 473 15.31 11.91 -4.82
N THR A 474 14.38 11.09 -4.34
CA THR A 474 14.60 10.26 -3.15
C THR A 474 15.76 9.33 -3.41
N ASP A 475 16.79 9.38 -2.59
CA ASP A 475 17.85 8.37 -2.63
C ASP A 475 17.23 7.00 -2.34
N LYS A 476 17.33 6.06 -3.29
CA LYS A 476 17.13 4.65 -2.99
C LYS A 476 18.37 4.21 -2.23
N GLY A 477 18.32 4.38 -0.91
CA GLY A 477 19.47 4.26 -0.03
C GLY A 477 20.07 2.86 0.00
N ASP A 478 21.33 2.78 0.42
CA ASP A 478 22.07 1.53 0.58
C ASP A 478 21.52 0.63 1.71
N LEU A 479 21.88 -0.64 1.64
CA LEU A 479 21.54 -1.66 2.65
C LEU A 479 21.93 -1.24 4.07
N THR A 480 21.06 -1.55 5.03
CA THR A 480 21.35 -1.33 6.45
C THR A 480 22.23 -2.44 7.01
N ASP A 481 23.48 -2.12 7.35
CA ASP A 481 24.49 -3.06 7.85
C ASP A 481 24.36 -3.41 9.35
N ARG A 482 23.55 -2.66 10.12
CA ARG A 482 23.33 -2.84 11.56
C ARG A 482 21.88 -2.60 11.98
N ASP A 483 21.46 -3.25 13.06
CA ASP A 483 20.20 -2.90 13.73
C ASP A 483 20.36 -1.51 14.35
N TYR A 484 19.39 -0.61 14.13
CA TYR A 484 19.39 0.71 14.77
C TYR A 484 17.96 1.21 15.02
N PHE A 485 17.82 2.22 15.86
CA PHE A 485 16.55 2.86 16.15
C PHE A 485 16.51 4.25 15.49
N ASP A 486 15.59 4.44 14.54
CA ASP A 486 15.43 5.71 13.81
C ASP A 486 14.67 6.74 14.64
N ALA A 487 15.32 7.20 15.72
CA ALA A 487 14.76 8.19 16.64
C ALA A 487 14.46 9.53 15.96
N TYR A 488 15.16 9.87 14.87
CA TYR A 488 14.97 11.12 14.15
C TYR A 488 13.58 11.16 13.51
N THR A 489 13.22 10.11 12.75
CA THR A 489 11.92 10.03 12.08
C THR A 489 10.77 9.99 13.10
N VAL A 490 10.88 9.26 14.22
CA VAL A 490 9.78 9.16 15.20
C VAL A 490 9.83 10.17 16.35
N ARG A 491 10.72 11.18 16.29
CA ARG A 491 10.90 12.18 17.36
C ARG A 491 9.59 12.87 17.79
N PRO A 492 8.71 13.33 16.88
CA PRO A 492 7.45 13.96 17.29
C PRO A 492 6.55 13.02 18.09
N LEU A 493 6.55 11.73 17.76
CA LEU A 493 5.78 10.71 18.47
C LEU A 493 6.32 10.49 19.89
N ILE A 494 7.65 10.42 20.04
CA ILE A 494 8.31 10.28 21.35
C ILE A 494 7.95 11.46 22.26
N ILE A 495 8.03 12.69 21.74
CA ILE A 495 7.66 13.90 22.49
C ILE A 495 6.18 13.81 22.93
N THR A 496 5.30 13.39 22.02
CA THR A 496 3.86 13.25 22.33
C THR A 496 3.60 12.20 23.41
N VAL A 497 4.31 11.05 23.38
CA VAL A 497 4.22 10.03 24.43
C VAL A 497 4.68 10.56 25.77
N LEU A 498 5.83 11.25 25.81
CA LEU A 498 6.36 11.83 27.05
C LEU A 498 5.38 12.86 27.64
N LEU A 499 4.79 13.71 26.81
CA LEU A 499 3.76 14.65 27.23
C LEU A 499 2.51 13.94 27.75
N MET A 500 2.04 12.89 27.06
CA MET A 500 0.84 12.14 27.46
C MET A 500 1.04 11.42 28.79
N VAL A 501 2.16 10.70 28.95
CA VAL A 501 2.50 10.02 30.21
C VAL A 501 2.71 11.02 31.35
N GLY A 502 3.43 12.12 31.09
CA GLY A 502 3.59 13.23 32.05
C GLY A 502 2.26 13.83 32.49
N SER A 503 1.33 14.05 31.54
CA SER A 503 -0.01 14.59 31.82
C SER A 503 -0.86 13.63 32.64
N MET A 504 -0.81 12.33 32.35
CA MET A 504 -1.51 11.31 33.15
C MET A 504 -0.97 11.23 34.58
N MET A 505 0.34 11.34 34.78
CA MET A 505 0.95 11.42 36.13
C MET A 505 0.51 12.70 36.85
N TRP A 506 0.50 13.84 36.14
CA TRP A 506 0.05 15.13 36.68
C TRP A 506 -1.41 15.09 37.14
N VAL A 507 -2.30 14.42 36.39
CA VAL A 507 -3.68 14.20 36.82
C VAL A 507 -3.75 13.44 38.14
N GLY A 508 -2.93 12.39 38.31
CA GLY A 508 -2.84 11.64 39.57
C GLY A 508 -2.42 12.51 40.76
N VAL A 509 -1.40 13.36 40.57
CA VAL A 509 -0.94 14.32 41.58
C VAL A 509 -2.04 15.31 41.94
N ARG A 510 -2.67 15.93 40.94
CA ARG A 510 -3.76 16.90 41.14
C ARG A 510 -4.99 16.28 41.81
N TYR A 511 -5.30 15.03 41.50
CA TYR A 511 -6.37 14.29 42.15
C TYR A 511 -6.08 14.13 43.66
N TYR A 512 -4.85 13.78 44.03
CA TYR A 512 -4.44 13.67 45.43
C TYR A 512 -4.42 15.02 46.16
N MET A 513 -4.07 16.10 45.45
CA MET A 513 -4.06 17.47 45.99
C MET A 513 -5.46 18.13 46.06
N ASN A 514 -6.55 17.38 45.86
CA ASN A 514 -7.92 17.90 45.75
C ASN A 514 -8.12 18.97 44.65
N GLY A 515 -7.24 19.02 43.65
CA GLY A 515 -7.27 19.98 42.54
C GLY A 515 -8.39 19.76 41.52
N TYR A 516 -9.14 18.67 41.64
CA TYR A 516 -10.33 18.36 40.83
C TYR A 516 -11.64 18.40 41.63
N ALA A 517 -11.65 19.08 42.79
CA ALA A 517 -12.87 19.27 43.56
C ALA A 517 -13.98 19.89 42.69
N GLY A 518 -15.13 19.23 42.61
CA GLY A 518 -16.28 19.67 41.80
C GLY A 518 -16.32 19.16 40.35
N ILE A 519 -15.30 18.42 39.88
CA ILE A 519 -15.31 17.79 38.56
C ILE A 519 -15.79 16.35 38.67
N ASP A 520 -16.69 15.94 37.77
CA ASP A 520 -17.17 14.56 37.70
C ASP A 520 -16.00 13.59 37.45
N PRO A 521 -15.74 12.62 38.36
CA PRO A 521 -14.68 11.63 38.20
C PRO A 521 -14.76 10.86 36.87
N ARG A 522 -15.95 10.72 36.28
CA ARG A 522 -16.15 10.05 34.98
C ARG A 522 -15.49 10.81 33.83
N VAL A 523 -15.41 12.14 33.89
CA VAL A 523 -14.74 12.97 32.88
C VAL A 523 -13.22 12.77 32.95
N ILE A 524 -12.68 12.67 34.16
CA ILE A 524 -11.26 12.37 34.39
C ILE A 524 -10.95 10.96 33.84
N LEU A 525 -11.75 9.96 34.21
CA LEU A 525 -11.59 8.60 33.74
C LEU A 525 -11.68 8.49 32.22
N PHE A 526 -12.62 9.20 31.59
CA PHE A 526 -12.77 9.23 30.13
C PHE A 526 -11.51 9.73 29.44
N ASN A 527 -10.95 10.86 29.89
CA ASN A 527 -9.73 11.43 29.32
C ASN A 527 -8.53 10.50 29.56
N ILE A 528 -8.38 9.91 30.75
CA ILE A 528 -7.34 8.93 31.04
C ILE A 528 -7.46 7.73 30.11
N ALA A 529 -8.66 7.17 29.92
CA ALA A 529 -8.88 6.02 29.04
C ALA A 529 -8.50 6.34 27.59
N TRP A 530 -8.89 7.51 27.07
CA TRP A 530 -8.51 7.93 25.73
C TRP A 530 -7.02 8.23 25.60
N GLY A 531 -6.41 8.81 26.63
CA GLY A 531 -4.96 9.03 26.72
C GLY A 531 -4.17 7.73 26.73
N CYS A 532 -4.63 6.71 27.46
CA CYS A 532 -4.05 5.36 27.45
C CYS A 532 -4.16 4.73 26.06
N PHE A 533 -5.33 4.78 25.42
CA PHE A 533 -5.52 4.29 24.06
C PHE A 533 -4.58 4.98 23.06
N SER A 534 -4.50 6.32 23.11
CA SER A 534 -3.61 7.12 22.27
C SER A 534 -2.14 6.77 22.50
N THR A 535 -1.75 6.54 23.76
CA THR A 535 -0.40 6.12 24.14
C THR A 535 -0.04 4.75 23.55
N ILE A 536 -0.98 3.78 23.57
CA ILE A 536 -0.78 2.46 22.95
C ILE A 536 -0.51 2.59 21.44
N ILE A 537 -1.32 3.38 20.73
CA ILE A 537 -1.15 3.62 19.29
C ILE A 537 0.18 4.33 18.99
N LEU A 538 0.55 5.35 19.78
CA LEU A 538 1.83 6.05 19.65
C LEU A 538 3.03 5.11 19.88
N LEU A 539 3.00 4.30 20.94
CA LEU A 539 4.07 3.35 21.25
C LEU A 539 4.21 2.28 20.16
N ALA A 540 3.11 1.72 19.67
CA ALA A 540 3.15 0.76 18.57
C ALA A 540 3.68 1.39 17.27
N SER A 541 3.36 2.65 17.01
CA SER A 541 3.91 3.43 15.88
C SER A 541 5.41 3.68 16.02
N ILE A 542 5.88 4.03 17.22
CA ILE A 542 7.31 4.18 17.53
C ILE A 542 8.07 2.86 17.33
N ALA A 543 7.43 1.71 17.58
CA ALA A 543 8.05 0.40 17.40
C ALA A 543 8.49 0.13 15.94
N VAL A 544 7.87 0.77 14.95
CA VAL A 544 8.24 0.67 13.53
C VAL A 544 9.65 1.20 13.27
N ALA A 545 10.14 2.14 14.08
CA ALA A 545 11.49 2.72 13.94
C ALA A 545 12.63 1.78 14.36
N LYS A 546 12.33 0.56 14.85
CA LYS A 546 13.34 -0.48 15.10
C LYS A 546 13.78 -1.14 13.81
N GLU A 547 14.68 -0.48 13.10
CA GLU A 547 15.23 -0.99 11.84
C GLU A 547 16.07 -2.24 12.07
N SER A 548 15.76 -3.26 11.26
CA SER A 548 16.46 -4.54 11.28
C SER A 548 17.52 -4.58 10.19
N LYS A 549 18.68 -5.14 10.53
CA LYS A 549 19.83 -5.34 9.64
C LYS A 549 19.41 -6.11 8.39
N GLN A 550 19.77 -5.56 7.23
CA GLN A 550 19.54 -6.17 5.94
C GLN A 550 20.88 -6.53 5.29
N ILE A 551 21.24 -7.81 5.36
CA ILE A 551 22.51 -8.33 4.81
C ILE A 551 22.35 -8.71 3.34
N ARG A 552 21.12 -8.98 2.90
CA ARG A 552 20.85 -9.58 1.59
C ARG A 552 20.61 -8.49 0.54
N LYS A 553 21.40 -8.53 -0.55
CA LYS A 553 21.22 -7.70 -1.74
C LYS A 553 19.98 -8.10 -2.54
N THR A 554 19.73 -9.39 -2.70
CA THR A 554 18.58 -9.92 -3.46
C THR A 554 17.51 -10.47 -2.52
N ILE A 555 16.25 -10.15 -2.83
CA ILE A 555 15.10 -10.60 -2.05
C ILE A 555 14.79 -12.06 -2.37
N ARG A 556 14.53 -12.86 -1.34
CA ARG A 556 14.11 -14.25 -1.49
C ARG A 556 12.60 -14.36 -1.53
N ILE A 557 12.09 -15.08 -2.51
CA ILE A 557 10.69 -15.45 -2.65
C ILE A 557 10.51 -16.91 -2.24
N TYR A 558 9.41 -17.20 -1.53
CA TYR A 558 9.02 -18.56 -1.24
C TYR A 558 8.34 -19.16 -2.47
N ALA A 559 9.09 -19.97 -3.21
CA ALA A 559 8.60 -20.69 -4.36
C ALA A 559 9.04 -22.14 -4.26
N SER A 560 8.12 -23.08 -4.51
CA SER A 560 8.43 -24.51 -4.57
C SER A 560 8.52 -24.94 -6.04
N LEU A 561 9.72 -24.80 -6.61
CA LEU A 561 10.03 -25.15 -7.98
C LEU A 561 10.69 -26.53 -8.02
N PRO A 562 10.37 -27.38 -9.01
CA PRO A 562 11.19 -28.57 -9.29
C PRO A 562 12.64 -28.16 -9.54
N THR A 563 13.57 -28.83 -8.87
CA THR A 563 15.00 -28.50 -8.93
C THR A 563 15.82 -29.77 -9.01
N LYS A 564 16.79 -29.79 -9.91
CA LYS A 564 17.81 -30.83 -9.94
C LYS A 564 19.13 -30.23 -9.48
N VAL A 565 19.74 -30.82 -8.46
CA VAL A 565 21.05 -30.42 -7.95
C VAL A 565 22.08 -31.37 -8.56
N LEU A 566 23.07 -30.84 -9.27
CA LEU A 566 24.20 -31.60 -9.79
C LEU A 566 25.39 -31.47 -8.84
N PHE A 567 26.04 -32.59 -8.58
CA PHE A 567 27.21 -32.68 -7.71
C PHE A 567 28.49 -32.87 -8.51
N SER A 568 29.63 -32.58 -7.88
CA SER A 568 30.95 -32.69 -8.49
C SER A 568 31.34 -34.10 -8.96
N ASP A 569 30.69 -35.14 -8.43
CA ASP A 569 30.89 -36.55 -8.84
C ASP A 569 30.02 -36.97 -10.04
N GLY A 570 29.29 -36.03 -10.65
CA GLY A 570 28.36 -36.28 -11.74
C GLY A 570 27.00 -36.83 -11.30
N SER A 571 26.82 -37.14 -10.01
CA SER A 571 25.52 -37.55 -9.49
C SER A 571 24.56 -36.36 -9.41
N HIS A 572 23.26 -36.66 -9.33
CA HIS A 572 22.24 -35.63 -9.21
C HIS A 572 21.16 -36.01 -8.20
N MET A 573 20.57 -35.00 -7.57
CA MET A 573 19.41 -35.14 -6.68
C MET A 573 18.24 -34.34 -7.26
N LEU A 574 17.08 -34.98 -7.39
CA LEU A 574 15.82 -34.30 -7.69
C LEU A 574 15.17 -33.84 -6.40
N THR A 575 14.76 -32.59 -6.35
CA THR A 575 14.22 -31.97 -5.15
C THR A 575 13.42 -30.72 -5.53
N ARG A 576 13.09 -29.87 -4.56
CA ARG A 576 12.37 -28.62 -4.77
C ARG A 576 13.02 -27.47 -4.02
N THR A 577 12.91 -26.27 -4.55
CA THR A 577 13.24 -25.07 -3.79
C THR A 577 12.30 -24.90 -2.60
N VAL A 578 12.85 -24.37 -1.50
CA VAL A 578 12.10 -23.86 -0.34
C VAL A 578 11.92 -22.35 -0.48
N ASP A 579 13.00 -21.66 -0.84
CA ASP A 579 13.00 -20.25 -1.25
C ASP A 579 14.09 -20.03 -2.30
N ILE A 580 13.91 -18.99 -3.11
CA ILE A 580 14.81 -18.64 -4.21
C ILE A 580 14.89 -17.13 -4.36
N SER A 581 16.04 -16.63 -4.79
CA SER A 581 16.27 -15.26 -5.20
C SER A 581 17.12 -15.26 -6.45
N MET A 582 17.34 -14.08 -7.01
CA MET A 582 18.22 -13.92 -8.15
C MET A 582 19.72 -14.11 -7.83
N GLY A 583 20.11 -14.21 -6.55
CA GLY A 583 21.50 -14.46 -6.13
C GLY A 583 21.75 -15.82 -5.46
N GLY A 584 20.72 -16.65 -5.30
CA GLY A 584 20.86 -17.92 -4.59
C GLY A 584 19.52 -18.55 -4.21
N ALA A 585 19.57 -19.82 -3.80
CA ALA A 585 18.39 -20.59 -3.42
C ALA A 585 18.63 -21.41 -2.15
N ARG A 586 17.53 -21.80 -1.51
CA ARG A 586 17.48 -22.87 -0.54
C ARG A 586 16.68 -24.01 -1.14
N VAL A 587 17.26 -25.20 -1.12
CA VAL A 587 16.70 -26.41 -1.72
C VAL A 587 16.47 -27.44 -0.62
N ALA A 588 15.36 -28.16 -0.65
CA ALA A 588 15.06 -29.17 0.36
C ALA A 588 16.03 -30.35 0.25
N LEU A 589 16.48 -30.87 1.39
CA LEU A 589 17.25 -32.11 1.43
C LEU A 589 16.29 -33.30 1.48
N GLN A 590 16.48 -34.31 0.64
CA GLN A 590 15.70 -35.54 0.73
C GLN A 590 16.18 -36.40 1.90
N LYS A 591 15.24 -37.06 2.60
CA LYS A 591 15.56 -37.95 3.73
C LYS A 591 16.37 -39.15 3.23
N GLY A 592 17.53 -39.39 3.86
CA GLY A 592 18.37 -40.56 3.57
C GLY A 592 19.54 -40.30 2.60
N GLU A 593 19.70 -39.08 2.07
CA GLU A 593 20.87 -38.74 1.27
C GLU A 593 22.08 -38.39 2.13
N ASP A 594 23.21 -39.07 1.87
CA ASP A 594 24.51 -38.75 2.46
C ASP A 594 25.31 -37.81 1.54
N LEU A 595 25.44 -36.55 1.96
CA LEU A 595 26.16 -35.51 1.21
C LEU A 595 27.59 -35.27 1.70
N ARG A 596 28.14 -36.13 2.57
CA ARG A 596 29.46 -35.91 3.19
C ARG A 596 30.61 -35.68 2.19
N TYR A 597 30.50 -36.22 0.98
CA TYR A 597 31.51 -36.09 -0.08
C TYR A 597 31.00 -35.46 -1.38
N LYS A 598 29.74 -35.01 -1.41
CA LYS A 598 29.10 -34.46 -2.61
C LYS A 598 29.03 -32.95 -2.54
N VAL A 599 29.75 -32.27 -3.42
CA VAL A 599 29.73 -30.80 -3.49
C VAL A 599 28.77 -30.37 -4.59
N PRO A 600 27.69 -29.61 -4.27
CA PRO A 600 26.83 -29.04 -5.29
C PRO A 600 27.61 -28.08 -6.19
N VAL A 601 27.52 -28.27 -7.51
CA VAL A 601 28.22 -27.44 -8.51
C VAL A 601 27.26 -26.64 -9.41
N GLN A 602 26.05 -27.17 -9.63
CA GLN A 602 25.04 -26.54 -10.49
C GLN A 602 23.65 -26.90 -9.98
N ILE A 603 22.68 -26.01 -10.17
CA ILE A 603 21.26 -26.36 -10.09
C ILE A 603 20.58 -26.13 -11.43
N GLU A 604 19.59 -26.97 -11.73
CA GLU A 604 18.68 -26.81 -12.85
C GLU A 604 17.30 -26.51 -12.28
N LEU A 605 16.74 -25.36 -12.66
CA LEU A 605 15.43 -24.91 -12.22
C LEU A 605 14.44 -25.05 -13.37
N GLY A 606 13.45 -25.92 -13.19
CA GLY A 606 12.46 -26.23 -14.23
C GLY A 606 11.16 -25.45 -14.10
N LEU A 607 10.64 -24.96 -15.23
CA LEU A 607 9.27 -24.46 -15.38
C LEU A 607 8.68 -24.98 -16.69
N GLY A 608 7.88 -26.06 -16.62
CA GLY A 608 7.36 -26.72 -17.83
C GLY A 608 8.50 -27.33 -18.64
N ASN A 609 8.64 -26.93 -19.90
CA ASN A 609 9.71 -27.40 -20.79
C ASN A 609 11.00 -26.55 -20.72
N GLU A 610 10.98 -25.45 -19.98
CA GLU A 610 12.12 -24.54 -19.84
C GLU A 610 12.96 -24.92 -18.62
N ILE A 611 14.28 -24.93 -18.80
CA ILE A 611 15.25 -25.24 -17.74
C ILE A 611 16.29 -24.12 -17.71
N ALA A 612 16.42 -23.47 -16.56
CA ALA A 612 17.50 -22.53 -16.29
C ALA A 612 18.68 -23.28 -15.65
N HIS A 613 19.86 -23.21 -16.27
CA HIS A 613 21.08 -23.84 -15.74
C HIS A 613 21.86 -22.80 -14.95
N VAL A 614 22.00 -23.03 -13.65
CA VAL A 614 22.58 -22.04 -12.73
C VAL A 614 23.82 -22.62 -12.05
N PRO A 615 25.04 -22.22 -12.48
CA PRO A 615 26.27 -22.58 -11.80
C PRO A 615 26.32 -21.97 -10.39
N LEU A 616 26.99 -22.68 -9.48
CA LEU A 616 27.06 -22.33 -8.07
C LEU A 616 28.44 -21.81 -7.70
N ARG A 617 28.48 -20.67 -7.02
CA ARG A 617 29.71 -20.09 -6.45
C ARG A 617 30.05 -20.71 -5.09
N ALA A 618 29.02 -20.94 -4.28
CA ALA A 618 29.14 -21.49 -2.94
C ALA A 618 27.94 -22.37 -2.60
N ALA A 619 28.17 -23.39 -1.78
CA ALA A 619 27.12 -24.25 -1.25
C ALA A 619 27.37 -24.58 0.22
N GLY A 620 26.31 -24.69 1.00
CA GLY A 620 26.33 -25.14 2.38
C GLY A 620 25.20 -26.11 2.65
N VAL A 621 25.49 -27.22 3.34
CA VAL A 621 24.49 -28.24 3.69
C VAL A 621 24.08 -28.04 5.14
N GLY A 622 22.81 -27.71 5.35
CA GLY A 622 22.16 -27.70 6.66
C GLY A 622 21.48 -29.03 6.96
N ASN A 623 20.81 -29.12 8.12
CA ASN A 623 20.19 -30.38 8.56
C ASN A 623 19.08 -30.87 7.62
N ASN A 624 18.31 -29.96 7.01
CA ASN A 624 17.15 -30.28 6.17
C ASN A 624 17.18 -29.56 4.80
N ASP A 625 18.24 -28.79 4.52
CA ASP A 625 18.29 -27.89 3.38
C ASP A 625 19.71 -27.72 2.83
N ILE A 626 19.83 -27.61 1.51
CA ILE A 626 21.05 -27.14 0.84
C ILE A 626 20.87 -25.66 0.52
N ARG A 627 21.82 -24.83 0.92
CA ARG A 627 21.85 -23.40 0.62
C ARG A 627 22.91 -23.17 -0.44
N VAL A 628 22.51 -22.53 -1.54
CA VAL A 628 23.39 -22.28 -2.67
C VAL A 628 23.43 -20.79 -3.00
N GLU A 629 24.60 -20.32 -3.39
CA GLU A 629 24.86 -18.99 -3.93
C GLU A 629 25.15 -19.14 -5.42
N PHE A 630 24.48 -18.34 -6.25
CA PHE A 630 24.65 -18.39 -7.69
C PHE A 630 25.93 -17.69 -8.11
N ASP A 631 26.59 -18.22 -9.12
CA ASP A 631 27.70 -17.53 -9.78
C ASP A 631 27.17 -16.50 -10.80
N ASN A 632 28.06 -15.72 -11.39
CA ASN A 632 27.72 -14.80 -12.47
C ASN A 632 27.16 -15.58 -13.67
N LEU A 633 26.00 -15.14 -14.15
CA LEU A 633 25.28 -15.78 -15.25
C LEU A 633 25.48 -14.98 -16.54
N PRO A 634 25.76 -15.63 -17.68
CA PRO A 634 25.60 -15.02 -18.99
C PRO A 634 24.17 -14.50 -19.17
N LEU A 635 23.99 -13.47 -19.99
CA LEU A 635 22.71 -12.78 -20.15
C LEU A 635 21.53 -13.72 -20.52
N ASN A 636 21.77 -14.68 -21.41
CA ASN A 636 20.74 -15.65 -21.81
C ASN A 636 20.29 -16.56 -20.66
N GLU A 637 21.22 -17.07 -19.85
CA GLU A 637 20.86 -17.89 -18.67
C GLU A 637 20.24 -17.02 -17.57
N ARG A 638 20.67 -15.76 -17.43
CA ARG A 638 20.02 -14.80 -16.54
C ARG A 638 18.57 -14.54 -16.96
N ARG A 639 18.29 -14.40 -18.25
CA ARG A 639 16.93 -14.25 -18.80
C ARG A 639 16.07 -15.46 -18.48
N LYS A 640 16.58 -16.68 -18.65
CA LYS A 640 15.88 -17.92 -18.26
C LYS A 640 15.60 -17.96 -16.76
N LEU A 641 16.57 -17.58 -15.92
CA LEU A 641 16.37 -17.50 -14.48
C LEU A 641 15.27 -16.51 -14.11
N VAL A 642 15.28 -15.30 -14.68
CA VAL A 642 14.21 -14.31 -14.50
C VAL A 642 12.86 -14.89 -14.89
N ARG A 643 12.78 -15.58 -16.03
CA ARG A 643 11.54 -16.22 -16.50
C ARG A 643 11.01 -17.26 -15.51
N VAL A 644 11.88 -18.13 -15.01
CA VAL A 644 11.54 -19.23 -14.11
C VAL A 644 11.22 -18.74 -12.69
N VAL A 645 11.82 -17.65 -12.24
CA VAL A 645 11.68 -17.17 -10.86
C VAL A 645 10.66 -16.05 -10.74
N LEU A 646 10.82 -14.99 -11.53
CA LEU A 646 10.10 -13.72 -11.38
C LEU A 646 8.95 -13.56 -12.39
N SER A 647 9.08 -14.08 -13.61
CA SER A 647 8.07 -13.88 -14.67
C SER A 647 7.09 -15.03 -14.86
N ARG A 648 7.00 -15.98 -13.91
CA ARG A 648 5.96 -17.02 -13.96
C ARG A 648 4.57 -16.39 -13.95
N ALA A 649 3.60 -17.03 -14.61
CA ALA A 649 2.22 -16.55 -14.63
C ALA A 649 1.60 -16.48 -13.22
N ASP A 650 2.06 -17.34 -12.31
CA ASP A 650 1.62 -17.42 -10.92
C ASP A 650 2.62 -16.80 -9.92
N ALA A 651 3.66 -16.11 -10.39
CA ALA A 651 4.78 -15.66 -9.55
C ALA A 651 4.33 -14.84 -8.33
N TRP A 652 3.34 -13.97 -8.55
CA TRP A 652 2.84 -13.01 -7.56
C TRP A 652 1.44 -13.35 -7.06
N TYR A 653 0.87 -14.46 -7.52
CA TYR A 653 -0.43 -14.91 -7.04
C TYR A 653 -0.30 -15.37 -5.58
N LYS A 654 -1.03 -14.72 -4.68
CA LYS A 654 -1.12 -15.10 -3.27
C LYS A 654 -2.57 -15.40 -2.91
N PRO A 655 -2.82 -16.44 -2.11
CA PRO A 655 -4.15 -16.68 -1.59
C PRO A 655 -4.62 -15.47 -0.77
N PRO A 656 -5.92 -15.13 -0.80
CA PRO A 656 -6.45 -14.03 -0.01
C PRO A 656 -6.15 -14.21 1.48
N HIS A 657 -5.81 -13.12 2.16
CA HIS A 657 -5.64 -13.13 3.62
C HIS A 657 -6.94 -13.56 4.32
N ALA A 658 -6.77 -14.10 5.53
CA ALA A 658 -7.89 -14.40 6.40
C ALA A 658 -8.71 -13.12 6.68
N PRO A 659 -10.04 -13.22 6.87
CA PRO A 659 -10.83 -12.08 7.32
C PRO A 659 -10.34 -11.56 8.68
N ASP A 660 -10.29 -10.23 8.80
CA ASP A 660 -9.97 -9.52 10.03
C ASP A 660 -10.80 -9.99 11.23
N ARG A 661 -10.18 -9.95 12.40
CA ARG A 661 -10.79 -10.18 13.70
C ARG A 661 -10.36 -9.03 14.61
N PRO A 662 -11.19 -8.00 14.81
CA PRO A 662 -10.75 -6.74 15.44
C PRO A 662 -10.03 -6.91 16.78
N LEU A 663 -10.50 -7.82 17.64
CA LEU A 663 -9.86 -8.10 18.93
C LEU A 663 -8.47 -8.74 18.78
N ALA A 664 -8.30 -9.66 17.82
CA ALA A 664 -7.00 -10.27 17.55
C ALA A 664 -6.03 -9.25 16.91
N SER A 665 -6.55 -8.35 16.07
CA SER A 665 -5.78 -7.27 15.46
C SER A 665 -5.30 -6.27 16.51
N PHE A 666 -6.14 -5.91 17.49
CA PHE A 666 -5.74 -5.09 18.62
C PHE A 666 -4.70 -5.79 19.52
N ALA A 667 -4.84 -7.10 19.77
CA ALA A 667 -3.81 -7.86 20.49
C ALA A 667 -2.45 -7.85 19.76
N GLY A 668 -2.45 -7.83 18.43
CA GLY A 668 -1.24 -7.64 17.63
C GLY A 668 -0.56 -6.29 17.85
N ILE A 669 -1.33 -5.22 18.05
CA ILE A 669 -0.80 -3.90 18.41
C ILE A 669 -0.17 -3.91 19.80
N LEU A 670 -0.82 -4.54 20.79
CA LEU A 670 -0.24 -4.71 22.12
C LEU A 670 1.06 -5.51 22.08
N GLN A 671 1.15 -6.51 21.21
CA GLN A 671 2.40 -7.24 20.97
C GLN A 671 3.51 -6.29 20.45
N CYS A 672 3.20 -5.38 19.52
CA CYS A 672 4.17 -4.39 19.05
C CYS A 672 4.69 -3.48 20.19
N VAL A 673 3.80 -3.03 21.07
CA VAL A 673 4.18 -2.26 22.27
C VAL A 673 5.07 -3.08 23.20
N TRP A 674 4.73 -4.35 23.44
CA TRP A 674 5.56 -5.23 24.25
C TRP A 674 6.97 -5.41 23.66
N GLU A 675 7.06 -5.68 22.35
CA GLU A 675 8.33 -5.85 21.64
C GLU A 675 9.18 -4.56 21.59
N LEU A 676 8.56 -3.38 21.73
CA LEU A 676 9.27 -2.11 21.88
C LEU A 676 10.12 -2.08 23.16
N PHE A 677 9.63 -2.58 24.29
CA PHE A 677 10.37 -2.52 25.56
C PHE A 677 11.19 -3.77 25.85
N PHE A 678 10.69 -4.95 25.51
CA PHE A 678 11.29 -6.24 25.90
C PHE A 678 12.05 -6.95 24.77
N GLY A 679 12.10 -6.34 23.58
CA GLY A 679 12.71 -6.94 22.39
C GLY A 679 11.86 -8.04 21.75
N ARG A 680 12.28 -8.51 20.57
CA ARG A 680 11.58 -9.59 19.86
C ARG A 680 11.96 -10.93 20.50
N LYS A 681 10.98 -11.80 20.75
CA LYS A 681 11.27 -13.22 21.02
C LYS A 681 12.04 -13.76 19.81
N LYS A 682 13.32 -14.13 19.99
CA LYS A 682 14.10 -14.77 18.93
C LYS A 682 13.38 -16.05 18.55
N SER A 683 12.89 -16.13 17.31
CA SER A 683 12.54 -17.40 16.71
C SER A 683 13.82 -18.23 16.63
N SER A 684 13.86 -19.32 17.38
CA SER A 684 14.92 -20.32 17.34
C SER A 684 14.97 -20.95 15.94
N ALA A 685 15.75 -20.35 15.04
CA ALA A 685 16.19 -20.98 13.78
C ALA A 685 17.31 -20.15 13.14
N THR A 686 18.42 -19.94 13.85
CA THR A 686 19.67 -19.49 13.21
C THR A 686 20.74 -20.53 13.47
N VAL A 687 20.65 -21.65 12.74
CA VAL A 687 21.76 -22.60 12.65
C VAL A 687 22.86 -21.91 11.84
N LYS A 688 24.00 -21.65 12.49
CA LYS A 688 25.26 -21.30 11.82
C LYS A 688 25.60 -22.45 10.87
N CYS A 689 25.57 -22.20 9.58
CA CYS A 689 26.01 -23.17 8.57
C CYS A 689 27.31 -22.61 7.99
N ASN A 690 28.40 -23.36 8.08
CA ASN A 690 29.64 -23.00 7.38
C ASN A 690 29.39 -23.18 5.87
N MET A 691 29.46 -22.10 5.10
CA MET A 691 29.44 -22.17 3.63
C MET A 691 30.85 -22.52 3.15
N ALA A 692 30.98 -23.53 2.30
CA ALA A 692 32.23 -23.84 1.62
C ALA A 692 32.22 -23.21 0.22
N THR A 693 33.30 -22.52 -0.15
CA THR A 693 33.47 -21.93 -1.48
C THR A 693 33.68 -23.05 -2.51
N VAL A 694 32.83 -23.13 -3.53
CA VAL A 694 32.85 -24.21 -4.56
C VAL A 694 34.05 -24.06 -5.51
N VAL A 695 34.64 -22.86 -5.55
CA VAL A 695 35.73 -22.47 -6.47
C VAL A 695 37.00 -23.33 -6.35
N LYS A 696 37.30 -23.93 -5.19
CA LYS A 696 38.56 -24.67 -5.02
C LYS A 696 38.64 -26.04 -5.72
N LYS A 697 37.56 -26.51 -6.39
CA LYS A 697 37.54 -27.80 -7.10
C LYS A 697 37.23 -27.74 -8.60
N GLN A 698 36.87 -26.59 -9.15
CA GLN A 698 36.65 -26.46 -10.60
C GLN A 698 37.97 -26.53 -11.41
N GLU A 699 39.10 -26.13 -10.84
CA GLU A 699 40.42 -26.27 -11.49
C GLU A 699 40.91 -27.73 -11.51
N GLU A 700 40.58 -28.53 -10.49
CA GLU A 700 40.97 -29.95 -10.45
C GLU A 700 40.19 -30.79 -11.47
N VAL A 701 38.94 -30.42 -11.79
CA VAL A 701 38.12 -31.14 -12.78
C VAL A 701 38.48 -30.76 -14.22
N LYS A 702 38.96 -29.53 -14.47
CA LYS A 702 39.49 -29.13 -15.79
C LYS A 702 40.83 -29.80 -16.15
N HIS A 703 41.54 -30.35 -15.17
CA HIS A 703 42.76 -31.14 -15.40
C HIS A 703 42.50 -32.65 -15.47
N ALA A 704 41.28 -33.10 -15.18
CA ALA A 704 40.88 -34.52 -15.19
C ALA A 704 39.88 -34.89 -16.30
N LEU A 705 39.41 -33.90 -17.08
CA LEU A 705 38.78 -34.05 -18.39
C LEU A 705 39.78 -33.61 -19.46
#